data_AF-A0A935ZSI5-F1
#
_entry.id   AF-A0A935ZSI5-F1
#
_cell.length_a   1.000
_cell.length_b   1.000
_cell.length_c   1.000
_cell.angle_alpha   90.00
_cell.angle_beta   90.00
_cell.angle_gamma   90.00
#
_symmetry.space_group_name_H-M   'P 1'
#
loop_
_entity.id
_entity.type
_entity.pdbx_description
1 polymer ?
#
loop_
_entity_poly.entity_id
_entity_poly.type
_entity_poly.pdbx_seq_one_letter_code
_entity_poly.pdbx_strand_id
1 'polypeptide(L)'
;MDPTTRIDRTRIVLATLAHSASAAVLQELIDLGLGDAAARTELEAEGGDGIGTDAYELVRDAAPSIIALLDHDALEVRIHASYLLAMLVETAASSLPSLQARVDATEGIEQLAMRLAAARLRASIEPPTRPPMQGLPLDPDARGAAPLTRAAIAIAQVWRLPDFPRMVTAELAGALDDVPRGTAVGPWGTGDLQRLTAALRRTVVVRNAEVTAPASADPPVATDIGDAPVADPYTQQRRHRAPPQVVLPGLHEVAWGELEHAYGSADGVPGMIEALASEDAADRAWGLEALDASIHHQGSVYSASTAAVPFLLALVADARVGDRHRILELLCGLAVHDPAGCVVHGARRWRSEAFDAVLAGGPSFVACLRDGDPRVRSAAAFVLSFIEPSPADALAAVRRALEVEPDRRARASLLLALGYLSRYAETDAYVDVLRPWLDAPAPLLRTCAAIALVLQAGPAAPPQAGEVLLRARDEARAVHGFWPWHHGDAVGFAERIRMANKTLDEVLAELRDARARDDAEAVAQHSGRAFFMALRDGVHDIDHLWQPHELGDRQREILACIVDTAPPQGLLPLWEALLDAGLPSRADGLARLLGRARGPLDATVTIGEDTRPCWWALHEAQLGRLELDVVLAAMQRFDADERVALLDDFLSGPYQLARRRRPYDYDRDDSDYYHYTSAAIALAVRLVGDTAPALQWAQAELRTQLAKGRRRDAIRSLVAAHLLLRDAHARGVEPDAGVDALLALDQPPASTYVRALAGALALLPEPRCTALLAELPLFGYTAYVDSRGEVRRWTNQRGWAFLELMPVRIRVQRLVDAWVEWERHLGAGDDRQAEPVLGRVTATNEQRPAPDEPFPHEAAIAAMIASGPLAIERARADLRIRDRGWLDAAARAGE
;
A
#
# COMPACT_ATOMS: atom_id res chain seq x y z
N MET A 1 23.73 -16.85 -1.78
CA MET A 1 24.09 -18.22 -2.23
C MET A 1 23.37 -18.50 -3.53
N ASP A 2 24.01 -19.17 -4.48
CA ASP A 2 23.33 -19.73 -5.65
C ASP A 2 22.19 -20.69 -5.21
N PRO A 3 20.97 -20.62 -5.80
CA PRO A 3 19.83 -21.46 -5.39
C PRO A 3 20.12 -22.96 -5.39
N THR A 4 20.88 -23.44 -6.37
CA THR A 4 21.30 -24.85 -6.49
C THR A 4 22.15 -25.28 -5.29
N THR A 5 23.05 -24.40 -4.85
CA THR A 5 23.94 -24.63 -3.70
C THR A 5 23.16 -24.67 -2.37
N ARG A 6 22.05 -23.93 -2.27
CA ARG A 6 21.21 -23.89 -1.05
C ARG A 6 20.46 -25.20 -0.83
N ILE A 7 19.87 -25.77 -1.88
CA ILE A 7 19.11 -27.03 -1.83
C ILE A 7 20.01 -28.20 -1.42
N ASP A 8 21.17 -28.33 -2.05
CA ASP A 8 22.12 -29.40 -1.71
C ASP A 8 22.63 -29.30 -0.28
N ARG A 9 22.86 -28.06 0.19
CA ARG A 9 23.21 -27.82 1.59
C ARG A 9 22.08 -28.20 2.54
N THR A 10 20.82 -27.89 2.23
CA THR A 10 19.65 -28.32 3.03
C THR A 10 19.60 -29.83 3.16
N ARG A 11 19.84 -30.59 2.08
CA ARG A 11 19.88 -32.07 2.14
C ARG A 11 20.98 -32.59 3.07
N ILE A 12 22.17 -32.00 3.02
CA ILE A 12 23.29 -32.37 3.90
C ILE A 12 22.92 -32.13 5.36
N VAL A 13 22.37 -30.95 5.67
CA VAL A 13 22.01 -30.59 7.05
C VAL A 13 20.86 -31.46 7.58
N LEU A 14 19.87 -31.79 6.75
CA LEU A 14 18.81 -32.76 7.11
C LEU A 14 19.37 -34.16 7.39
N ALA A 15 20.35 -34.62 6.59
CA ALA A 15 21.05 -35.87 6.88
C ALA A 15 21.84 -35.81 8.20
N THR A 16 22.46 -34.67 8.51
CA THR A 16 23.13 -34.45 9.81
C THR A 16 22.12 -34.46 10.96
N LEU A 17 20.95 -33.83 10.81
CA LEU A 17 19.90 -33.81 11.83
C LEU A 17 19.49 -35.22 12.25
N ALA A 18 19.40 -36.16 11.30
CA ALA A 18 19.03 -37.56 11.57
C ALA A 18 20.05 -38.34 12.41
N HIS A 19 21.33 -37.91 12.46
CA HIS A 19 22.41 -38.61 13.15
C HIS A 19 22.94 -37.86 14.37
N SER A 20 22.85 -36.53 14.40
CA SER A 20 23.47 -35.67 15.41
C SER A 20 22.70 -34.35 15.55
N ALA A 21 21.47 -34.44 16.08
CA ALA A 21 20.63 -33.27 16.33
C ALA A 21 21.27 -32.31 17.35
N SER A 22 21.32 -31.02 17.01
CA SER A 22 21.79 -29.95 17.89
C SER A 22 21.07 -28.64 17.56
N ALA A 23 21.11 -27.67 18.49
CA ALA A 23 20.54 -26.34 18.25
C ALA A 23 21.18 -25.65 17.03
N ALA A 24 22.50 -25.82 16.84
CA ALA A 24 23.21 -25.26 15.69
C ALA A 24 22.73 -25.85 14.35
N VAL A 25 22.49 -27.16 14.30
CA VAL A 25 21.97 -27.83 13.09
C VAL A 25 20.55 -27.36 12.78
N LEU A 26 19.69 -27.24 13.79
CA LEU A 26 18.33 -26.71 13.62
C LEU A 26 18.35 -25.22 13.23
N GLN A 27 19.26 -24.43 13.77
CA GLN A 27 19.44 -23.02 13.38
C GLN A 27 19.90 -22.90 11.93
N GLU A 28 20.78 -23.78 11.46
CA GLU A 28 21.17 -23.82 10.05
C GLU A 28 19.99 -24.21 9.14
N LEU A 29 19.13 -25.15 9.56
CA LEU A 29 17.89 -25.46 8.83
C LEU A 29 16.91 -24.30 8.80
N ILE A 30 16.78 -23.57 9.91
CA ILE A 30 15.99 -22.33 9.98
C ILE A 30 16.50 -21.32 8.95
N ASP A 31 17.80 -21.05 8.91
CA ASP A 31 18.39 -20.07 7.99
C ASP A 31 18.30 -20.54 6.52
N LEU A 32 18.47 -21.84 6.26
CA LEU A 32 18.35 -22.42 4.93
C LEU A 32 16.91 -22.50 4.43
N GLY A 33 15.94 -22.79 5.30
CA GLY A 33 14.52 -22.93 4.94
C GLY A 33 13.77 -21.61 4.90
N LEU A 34 13.95 -20.77 5.93
CA LEU A 34 13.15 -19.54 6.15
C LEU A 34 13.88 -18.25 5.71
N GLY A 35 15.19 -18.31 5.46
CA GLY A 35 15.99 -17.12 5.12
C GLY A 35 16.67 -16.49 6.33
N ASP A 36 17.26 -15.31 6.13
CA ASP A 36 18.03 -14.63 7.16
C ASP A 36 17.16 -14.07 8.31
N ALA A 37 17.79 -13.51 9.33
CA ALA A 37 17.11 -13.00 10.52
C ALA A 37 16.10 -11.87 10.23
N ALA A 38 16.30 -11.10 9.15
CA ALA A 38 15.39 -10.02 8.78
C ALA A 38 14.09 -10.60 8.19
N ALA A 39 14.21 -11.54 7.24
CA ALA A 39 13.06 -12.25 6.69
C ALA A 39 12.25 -12.97 7.78
N ARG A 40 12.93 -13.57 8.77
CA ARG A 40 12.26 -14.19 9.94
C ARG A 40 11.49 -13.19 10.80
N THR A 41 12.04 -12.00 11.02
CA THR A 41 11.39 -10.96 11.84
C THR A 41 10.12 -10.44 11.17
N GLU A 42 10.12 -10.28 9.84
CA GLU A 42 8.96 -9.88 9.05
C GLU A 42 7.86 -10.96 9.09
N LEU A 43 8.21 -12.23 8.87
CA LEU A 43 7.28 -13.37 9.01
C LEU A 43 6.64 -13.50 10.40
N GLU A 44 7.40 -13.21 11.45
CA GLU A 44 6.91 -13.21 12.84
C GLU A 44 5.96 -12.04 13.13
N ALA A 45 6.21 -10.86 12.54
CA ALA A 45 5.42 -9.64 12.74
C ALA A 45 4.11 -9.63 11.93
N GLU A 46 4.14 -10.16 10.71
CA GLU A 46 3.00 -10.16 9.78
C GLU A 46 2.06 -11.34 10.00
N GLY A 47 2.52 -12.42 10.63
CA GLY A 47 1.72 -13.63 10.81
C GLY A 47 1.59 -14.47 9.53
N GLY A 48 2.30 -14.10 8.46
CA GLY A 48 2.28 -14.78 7.17
C GLY A 48 3.20 -16.00 7.08
N ASP A 49 2.91 -16.84 6.10
CA ASP A 49 3.55 -18.14 5.88
C ASP A 49 4.71 -17.98 4.89
N GLY A 50 5.93 -18.32 5.31
CA GLY A 50 7.16 -18.20 4.50
C GLY A 50 7.26 -19.23 3.36
N ILE A 51 6.22 -19.36 2.55
CA ILE A 51 6.04 -20.43 1.56
C ILE A 51 6.79 -20.10 0.26
N GLY A 52 7.39 -21.13 -0.37
CA GLY A 52 7.64 -21.10 -1.82
C GLY A 52 9.09 -21.25 -2.29
N THR A 53 10.00 -21.79 -1.47
CA THR A 53 11.35 -22.18 -1.94
C THR A 53 11.57 -23.68 -1.85
N ASP A 54 12.32 -24.26 -2.81
CA ASP A 54 12.65 -25.71 -2.79
C ASP A 54 13.36 -26.15 -1.48
N ALA A 55 14.11 -25.24 -0.84
CA ALA A 55 14.73 -25.51 0.46
C ALA A 55 13.71 -25.53 1.62
N TYR A 56 12.69 -24.68 1.58
CA TYR A 56 11.57 -24.69 2.52
C TYR A 56 10.78 -25.99 2.41
N GLU A 57 10.44 -26.41 1.18
CA GLU A 57 9.71 -27.65 0.90
C GLU A 57 10.43 -28.87 1.50
N LEU A 58 11.76 -28.96 1.32
CA LEU A 58 12.56 -30.05 1.92
C LEU A 58 12.52 -30.06 3.45
N VAL A 59 12.52 -28.89 4.09
CA VAL A 59 12.43 -28.77 5.55
C VAL A 59 11.02 -29.11 6.05
N ARG A 60 9.98 -28.68 5.32
CA ARG A 60 8.58 -29.04 5.58
C ARG A 60 8.38 -30.54 5.53
N ASP A 61 8.90 -31.20 4.50
CA ASP A 61 8.76 -32.65 4.33
C ASP A 61 9.48 -33.45 5.45
N ALA A 62 10.46 -32.84 6.12
CA ALA A 62 11.14 -33.40 7.29
C ALA A 62 10.38 -33.19 8.62
N ALA A 63 9.19 -32.59 8.62
CA ALA A 63 8.41 -32.30 9.83
C ALA A 63 8.20 -33.51 10.76
N PRO A 64 7.93 -34.75 10.31
CA PRO A 64 7.82 -35.90 11.21
C PRO A 64 9.09 -36.15 12.04
N SER A 65 10.27 -35.97 11.44
CA SER A 65 11.55 -36.08 12.14
C SER A 65 11.76 -34.92 13.12
N ILE A 66 11.30 -33.71 12.78
CA ILE A 66 11.39 -32.54 13.66
C ILE A 66 10.42 -32.67 14.85
N ILE A 67 9.21 -33.22 14.65
CA ILE A 67 8.26 -33.52 15.73
C ILE A 67 8.87 -34.48 16.75
N ALA A 68 9.60 -35.51 16.30
CA ALA A 68 10.29 -36.44 17.20
C ALA A 68 11.35 -35.75 18.08
N LEU A 69 11.91 -34.62 17.64
CA LEU A 69 12.89 -33.84 18.42
C LEU A 69 12.24 -33.07 19.58
N LEU A 70 10.91 -32.99 19.67
CA LEU A 70 10.23 -32.42 20.83
C LEU A 70 10.43 -33.24 22.11
N ASP A 71 10.84 -34.52 21.99
CA ASP A 71 11.18 -35.42 23.09
C ASP A 71 12.70 -35.58 23.29
N HIS A 72 13.52 -34.77 22.60
CA HIS A 72 14.98 -34.83 22.70
C HIS A 72 15.49 -34.40 24.09
N ASP A 73 16.57 -35.01 24.61
CA ASP A 73 17.09 -34.75 25.96
C ASP A 73 17.53 -33.28 26.18
N ALA A 74 18.09 -32.65 25.14
CA ALA A 74 18.57 -31.27 25.19
C ALA A 74 17.45 -30.23 25.01
N LEU A 75 17.32 -29.32 25.98
CA LEU A 75 16.31 -28.23 25.98
C LEU A 75 16.40 -27.34 24.73
N GLU A 76 17.60 -26.94 24.33
CA GLU A 76 17.78 -26.04 23.19
C GLU A 76 17.31 -26.68 21.87
N VAL A 77 17.50 -27.99 21.71
CA VAL A 77 17.01 -28.75 20.56
C VAL A 77 15.48 -28.72 20.52
N ARG A 78 14.81 -28.95 21.65
CA ARG A 78 13.34 -28.89 21.74
C ARG A 78 12.80 -27.50 21.40
N ILE A 79 13.44 -26.45 21.91
CA ILE A 79 13.04 -25.05 21.62
C ILE A 79 13.19 -24.74 20.12
N HIS A 80 14.33 -25.08 19.50
CA HIS A 80 14.55 -24.81 18.07
C HIS A 80 13.64 -25.66 17.18
N ALA A 81 13.37 -26.92 17.57
CA ALA A 81 12.41 -27.77 16.87
C ALA A 81 11.00 -27.16 16.92
N SER A 82 10.55 -26.67 18.09
CA SER A 82 9.24 -26.03 18.24
C SER A 82 9.10 -24.78 17.37
N TYR A 83 10.16 -23.95 17.30
CA TYR A 83 10.19 -22.78 16.44
C TYR A 83 10.08 -23.16 14.96
N LEU A 84 10.87 -24.14 14.54
CA LEU A 84 10.85 -24.58 13.14
C LEU A 84 9.48 -25.11 12.74
N LEU A 85 8.84 -25.92 13.59
CA LEU A 85 7.47 -26.39 13.36
C LEU A 85 6.48 -25.23 13.29
N ALA A 86 6.64 -24.18 14.12
CA ALA A 86 5.76 -23.01 14.10
C ALA A 86 5.76 -22.23 12.78
N MET A 87 6.81 -22.41 11.96
CA MET A 87 6.96 -21.78 10.64
C MET A 87 6.50 -22.68 9.48
N LEU A 88 6.21 -23.94 9.77
CA LEU A 88 5.70 -24.95 8.82
C LEU A 88 4.19 -25.12 9.02
N VAL A 89 3.42 -24.07 8.74
CA VAL A 89 1.99 -23.99 9.08
C VAL A 89 1.14 -25.08 8.43
N GLU A 90 1.57 -25.62 7.29
CA GLU A 90 0.92 -26.71 6.58
C GLU A 90 0.98 -28.03 7.38
N THR A 91 1.88 -28.09 8.36
CA THR A 91 2.06 -29.23 9.28
C THR A 91 1.32 -29.04 10.60
N ALA A 92 0.49 -28.01 10.73
CA ALA A 92 -0.24 -27.70 11.96
C ALA A 92 -1.04 -28.90 12.49
N ALA A 93 -1.76 -29.60 11.61
CA ALA A 93 -2.59 -30.75 11.98
C ALA A 93 -1.80 -31.90 12.63
N SER A 94 -0.55 -32.13 12.20
CA SER A 94 0.32 -33.19 12.73
C SER A 94 1.18 -32.74 13.91
N SER A 95 1.52 -31.45 13.98
CA SER A 95 2.46 -30.90 14.97
C SER A 95 1.77 -30.40 16.25
N LEU A 96 0.54 -29.88 16.16
CA LEU A 96 -0.20 -29.32 17.30
C LEU A 96 -0.41 -30.30 18.47
N PRO A 97 -0.77 -31.58 18.25
CA PRO A 97 -0.95 -32.51 19.37
C PRO A 97 0.32 -32.71 20.19
N SER A 98 1.48 -32.86 19.52
CA SER A 98 2.77 -33.05 20.19
C SER A 98 3.24 -31.78 20.91
N LEU A 99 3.06 -30.60 20.30
CA LEU A 99 3.36 -29.33 20.95
C LEU A 99 2.47 -29.10 22.18
N GLN A 100 1.16 -29.40 22.08
CA GLN A 100 0.24 -29.26 23.22
C GLN A 100 0.60 -30.22 24.36
N ALA A 101 0.92 -31.48 24.05
CA ALA A 101 1.39 -32.44 25.06
C ALA A 101 2.65 -31.94 25.79
N ARG A 102 3.59 -31.27 25.09
CA ARG A 102 4.75 -30.63 25.73
C ARG A 102 4.36 -29.39 26.54
N VAL A 103 3.43 -28.55 26.07
CA VAL A 103 2.90 -27.41 26.86
C VAL A 103 2.34 -27.88 28.20
N ASP A 104 1.62 -29.00 28.21
CA ASP A 104 0.99 -29.54 29.41
C ASP A 104 2.00 -30.22 30.35
N ALA A 105 3.13 -30.71 29.82
CA ALA A 105 4.16 -31.44 30.56
C ALA A 105 5.37 -30.59 31.01
N THR A 106 5.45 -29.32 30.64
CA THR A 106 6.63 -28.47 30.88
C THR A 106 6.28 -27.13 31.53
N GLU A 107 7.28 -26.49 32.12
CA GLU A 107 7.17 -25.15 32.72
C GLU A 107 8.30 -24.23 32.24
N GLY A 108 8.20 -22.93 32.55
CA GLY A 108 9.26 -21.95 32.28
C GLY A 108 9.48 -21.66 30.79
N ILE A 109 10.74 -21.49 30.39
CA ILE A 109 11.12 -21.06 29.04
C ILE A 109 10.75 -22.07 27.96
N GLU A 110 10.75 -23.36 28.31
CA GLU A 110 10.33 -24.42 27.42
C GLU A 110 8.84 -24.32 27.11
N GLN A 111 8.02 -24.27 28.15
CA GLN A 111 6.57 -24.13 28.01
C GLN A 111 6.21 -22.86 27.22
N LEU A 112 6.95 -21.78 27.42
CA LEU A 112 6.77 -20.54 26.68
C LEU A 112 7.01 -20.73 25.18
N ALA A 113 8.12 -21.35 24.79
CA ALA A 113 8.44 -21.62 23.39
C ALA A 113 7.39 -22.53 22.72
N MET A 114 6.95 -23.58 23.43
CA MET A 114 5.90 -24.49 22.94
C MET A 114 4.55 -23.78 22.81
N ARG A 115 4.20 -22.89 23.74
CA ARG A 115 2.97 -22.06 23.68
C ARG A 115 2.98 -21.12 22.49
N LEU A 116 4.11 -20.45 22.22
CA LEU A 116 4.25 -19.59 21.03
C LEU A 116 4.12 -20.40 19.74
N ALA A 117 4.79 -21.56 19.67
CA ALA A 117 4.72 -22.43 18.50
C ALA A 117 3.28 -22.93 18.25
N ALA A 118 2.62 -23.45 19.29
CA ALA A 118 1.25 -23.92 19.19
C ALA A 118 0.25 -22.79 18.90
N ALA A 119 0.47 -21.59 19.45
CA ALA A 119 -0.35 -20.42 19.17
C ALA A 119 -0.31 -20.02 17.70
N ARG A 120 0.89 -19.98 17.11
CA ARG A 120 1.07 -19.65 15.69
C ARG A 120 0.40 -20.69 14.78
N LEU A 121 0.63 -21.98 15.03
CA LEU A 121 -0.01 -23.05 14.25
C LEU A 121 -1.53 -23.10 14.42
N ARG A 122 -2.05 -22.72 15.59
CA ARG A 122 -3.50 -22.56 15.77
C ARG A 122 -4.05 -21.39 14.96
N ALA A 123 -3.33 -20.26 14.93
CA ALA A 123 -3.74 -19.10 14.15
C ALA A 123 -3.77 -19.38 12.64
N SER A 124 -2.95 -20.31 12.13
CA SER A 124 -2.96 -20.67 10.71
C SER A 124 -4.12 -21.59 10.29
N ILE A 125 -4.73 -22.33 11.23
CA ILE A 125 -5.83 -23.28 10.92
C ILE A 125 -7.20 -22.82 11.41
N GLU A 126 -7.24 -21.96 12.43
CA GLU A 126 -8.48 -21.40 12.96
C GLU A 126 -8.90 -20.19 12.11
N PRO A 127 -10.20 -20.02 11.83
CA PRO A 127 -10.66 -18.86 11.08
C PRO A 127 -10.26 -17.58 11.84
N PRO A 128 -9.80 -16.53 11.13
CA PRO A 128 -9.35 -15.32 11.77
C PRO A 128 -10.47 -14.74 12.64
N THR A 129 -10.15 -14.45 13.90
CA THR A 129 -11.08 -13.78 14.79
C THR A 129 -11.17 -12.33 14.38
N ARG A 130 -12.35 -11.89 13.93
CA ARG A 130 -12.61 -10.46 13.78
C ARG A 130 -12.44 -9.82 15.16
N PRO A 131 -11.52 -8.86 15.34
CA PRO A 131 -11.41 -8.17 16.61
C PRO A 131 -12.75 -7.47 16.88
N PRO A 132 -13.31 -7.57 18.09
CA PRO A 132 -14.48 -6.77 18.43
C PRO A 132 -14.15 -5.29 18.23
N MET A 133 -15.12 -4.48 17.79
CA MET A 133 -14.93 -3.02 17.66
C MET A 133 -14.49 -2.35 18.97
N GLN A 134 -14.67 -3.06 20.09
CA GLN A 134 -14.21 -2.64 21.41
C GLN A 134 -12.71 -2.83 21.66
N GLY A 135 -11.98 -3.34 20.67
CA GLY A 135 -10.62 -3.83 20.79
C GLY A 135 -10.62 -5.24 21.38
N LEU A 136 -9.78 -6.13 20.85
CA LEU A 136 -9.64 -7.48 21.39
C LEU A 136 -9.15 -7.42 22.86
N PRO A 137 -9.95 -7.91 23.84
CA PRO A 137 -9.52 -7.92 25.23
C PRO A 137 -8.43 -8.97 25.46
N LEU A 138 -7.60 -8.77 26.50
CA LEU A 138 -6.68 -9.81 26.95
C LEU A 138 -7.50 -11.04 27.36
N ASP A 139 -7.04 -12.22 26.94
CA ASP A 139 -7.67 -13.48 27.27
C ASP A 139 -7.86 -13.60 28.80
N PRO A 140 -9.05 -13.97 29.30
CA PRO A 140 -9.28 -14.19 30.73
C PRO A 140 -8.26 -15.13 31.38
N ASP A 141 -7.77 -16.14 30.65
CA ASP A 141 -6.78 -17.10 31.17
C ASP A 141 -5.38 -16.47 31.33
N ALA A 142 -5.13 -15.33 30.67
CA ALA A 142 -3.94 -14.53 30.87
C ALA A 142 -4.02 -13.65 32.14
N ARG A 143 -5.23 -13.39 32.67
CA ARG A 143 -5.47 -12.59 33.88
C ARG A 143 -5.15 -13.41 35.14
N GLY A 144 -3.86 -13.47 35.48
CA GLY A 144 -3.34 -14.26 36.61
C GLY A 144 -2.14 -15.13 36.25
N ALA A 145 -1.86 -15.27 34.95
CA ALA A 145 -0.66 -15.93 34.46
C ALA A 145 0.62 -15.12 34.78
N ALA A 146 1.75 -15.82 34.89
CA ALA A 146 3.07 -15.21 35.00
C ALA A 146 3.37 -14.30 33.78
N PRO A 147 4.20 -13.24 33.91
CA PRO A 147 4.40 -12.24 32.86
C PRO A 147 4.74 -12.82 31.47
N LEU A 148 5.62 -13.82 31.42
CA LEU A 148 6.01 -14.47 30.16
C LEU A 148 4.86 -15.27 29.53
N THR A 149 4.12 -16.02 30.34
CA THR A 149 2.94 -16.77 29.88
C THR A 149 1.85 -15.82 29.38
N ARG A 150 1.65 -14.70 30.10
CA ARG A 150 0.73 -13.63 29.70
C ARG A 150 1.13 -13.02 28.35
N ALA A 151 2.41 -12.75 28.15
CA ALA A 151 2.94 -12.23 26.89
C ALA A 151 2.72 -13.22 25.72
N ALA A 152 2.96 -14.52 25.93
CA ALA A 152 2.70 -15.52 24.89
C ALA A 152 1.21 -15.62 24.52
N ILE A 153 0.30 -15.51 25.49
CA ILE A 153 -1.14 -15.46 25.23
C ILE A 153 -1.49 -14.19 24.45
N ALA A 154 -0.95 -13.03 24.83
CA ALA A 154 -1.18 -11.77 24.11
C ALA A 154 -0.66 -11.82 22.67
N ILE A 155 0.54 -12.37 22.44
CA ILE A 155 1.10 -12.58 21.09
C ILE A 155 0.19 -13.50 20.27
N ALA A 156 -0.29 -14.60 20.87
CA ALA A 156 -1.21 -15.53 20.23
C ALA A 156 -2.51 -14.85 19.79
N GLN A 157 -3.07 -13.98 20.64
CA GLN A 157 -4.26 -13.22 20.33
C GLN A 157 -4.04 -12.23 19.18
N VAL A 158 -2.86 -11.61 19.07
CA VAL A 158 -2.50 -10.72 17.95
C VAL A 158 -2.36 -11.49 16.63
N TRP A 159 -1.73 -12.67 16.63
CA TRP A 159 -1.57 -13.47 15.41
C TRP A 159 -2.89 -13.97 14.81
N ARG A 160 -3.99 -13.98 15.56
CA ARG A 160 -5.33 -14.39 15.08
C ARG A 160 -6.11 -13.28 14.37
N LEU A 161 -5.57 -12.07 14.28
CA LEU A 161 -6.25 -10.91 13.70
C LEU A 161 -6.07 -10.86 12.16
N PRO A 162 -7.14 -10.71 11.36
CA PRO A 162 -7.05 -10.53 9.91
C PRO A 162 -6.57 -9.11 9.53
N ASP A 163 -6.04 -8.94 8.31
CA ASP A 163 -5.47 -7.68 7.80
C ASP A 163 -6.45 -6.48 7.81
N PHE A 164 -6.15 -5.49 8.66
CA PHE A 164 -6.60 -4.08 8.81
C PHE A 164 -5.88 -3.55 10.09
N PRO A 165 -5.87 -2.27 10.54
CA PRO A 165 -5.17 -1.89 11.78
C PRO A 165 -5.65 -2.72 12.97
N ARG A 166 -4.74 -3.51 13.55
CA ARG A 166 -5.03 -4.53 14.57
C ARG A 166 -5.50 -3.84 15.85
N MET A 167 -6.81 -3.73 16.10
CA MET A 167 -7.33 -3.00 17.26
C MET A 167 -7.43 -3.89 18.51
N VAL A 168 -6.73 -3.52 19.58
CA VAL A 168 -6.70 -4.25 20.87
C VAL A 168 -7.02 -3.35 22.06
N THR A 169 -7.37 -3.93 23.20
CA THR A 169 -7.53 -3.17 24.44
C THR A 169 -6.18 -2.75 25.03
N ALA A 170 -6.18 -1.70 25.86
CA ALA A 170 -5.00 -1.29 26.62
C ALA A 170 -4.43 -2.40 27.51
N GLU A 171 -5.27 -3.34 27.98
CA GLU A 171 -4.84 -4.47 28.79
C GLU A 171 -4.02 -5.49 27.99
N LEU A 172 -4.46 -5.83 26.77
CA LEU A 172 -3.72 -6.71 25.87
C LEU A 172 -2.41 -6.04 25.43
N ALA A 173 -2.46 -4.75 25.10
CA ALA A 173 -1.26 -3.98 24.78
C ALA A 173 -0.26 -3.94 25.94
N GLY A 174 -0.73 -3.72 27.17
CA GLY A 174 0.11 -3.76 28.37
C GLY A 174 0.78 -5.12 28.58
N ALA A 175 0.07 -6.22 28.27
CA ALA A 175 0.67 -7.56 28.33
C ALA A 175 1.82 -7.77 27.33
N LEU A 176 1.81 -7.09 26.18
CA LEU A 176 2.93 -7.10 25.21
C LEU A 176 4.10 -6.23 25.69
N ASP A 177 3.80 -5.14 26.41
CA ASP A 177 4.78 -4.18 26.92
C ASP A 177 5.50 -4.68 28.19
N ASP A 178 4.88 -5.59 28.97
CA ASP A 178 5.37 -6.14 30.24
C ASP A 178 6.51 -7.18 30.09
N VAL A 179 7.00 -7.44 28.87
CA VAL A 179 8.09 -8.41 28.61
C VAL A 179 9.45 -7.82 29.05
N PRO A 180 10.18 -8.47 29.99
CA PRO A 180 11.50 -8.00 30.40
C PRO A 180 12.50 -7.97 29.24
N ARG A 181 13.40 -6.97 29.25
CA ARG A 181 14.48 -6.86 28.24
C ARG A 181 15.41 -8.06 28.27
N GLY A 182 15.81 -8.56 27.10
CA GLY A 182 16.74 -9.69 26.99
C GLY A 182 16.13 -11.03 27.35
N THR A 183 14.81 -11.18 27.23
CA THR A 183 14.14 -12.47 27.44
C THR A 183 14.45 -13.40 26.28
N ALA A 184 15.46 -14.25 26.44
CA ALA A 184 15.93 -15.15 25.40
C ALA A 184 15.03 -16.40 25.26
N VAL A 185 14.27 -16.49 24.17
CA VAL A 185 13.38 -17.61 23.86
C VAL A 185 13.80 -18.27 22.55
N GLY A 186 14.98 -18.90 22.54
CA GLY A 186 15.50 -19.58 21.34
C GLY A 186 15.51 -18.67 20.10
N PRO A 187 15.05 -19.13 18.93
CA PRO A 187 15.06 -18.32 17.71
C PRO A 187 14.02 -17.20 17.64
N TRP A 188 13.03 -17.16 18.55
CA TRP A 188 11.95 -16.17 18.53
C TRP A 188 12.47 -14.75 18.72
N GLY A 189 11.97 -13.78 17.93
CA GLY A 189 12.33 -12.37 18.08
C GLY A 189 13.82 -12.09 17.94
N THR A 190 14.53 -12.89 17.13
CA THR A 190 16.00 -12.88 17.00
C THR A 190 16.75 -13.18 18.32
N GLY A 191 16.13 -13.97 19.20
CA GLY A 191 16.68 -14.30 20.52
C GLY A 191 16.30 -13.32 21.63
N ASP A 192 15.42 -12.35 21.37
CA ASP A 192 14.84 -11.48 22.40
C ASP A 192 13.34 -11.29 22.16
N LEU A 193 12.53 -11.87 23.04
CA LEU A 193 11.07 -11.79 22.96
C LEU A 193 10.56 -10.34 22.98
N GLN A 194 11.29 -9.41 23.60
CA GLN A 194 10.91 -8.00 23.64
C GLN A 194 10.94 -7.35 22.23
N ARG A 195 11.83 -7.81 21.34
CA ARG A 195 11.88 -7.33 19.95
C ARG A 195 10.63 -7.76 19.19
N LEU A 196 10.20 -9.00 19.39
CA LEU A 196 8.98 -9.53 18.79
C LEU A 196 7.75 -8.74 19.27
N THR A 197 7.61 -8.50 20.58
CA THR A 197 6.47 -7.74 21.09
C THR A 197 6.49 -6.28 20.65
N ALA A 198 7.66 -5.64 20.57
CA ALA A 198 7.79 -4.28 20.04
C ALA A 198 7.44 -4.19 18.54
N ALA A 199 7.79 -5.20 17.74
CA ALA A 199 7.39 -5.28 16.34
C ALA A 199 5.87 -5.42 16.19
N LEU A 200 5.26 -6.37 16.91
CA LEU A 200 3.80 -6.55 16.93
C LEU A 200 3.09 -5.29 17.44
N ARG A 201 3.65 -4.61 18.45
CA ARG A 201 3.09 -3.38 19.01
C ARG A 201 2.98 -2.25 17.99
N ARG A 202 3.91 -2.15 17.03
CA ARG A 202 3.87 -1.16 15.93
C ARG A 202 2.73 -1.41 14.95
N THR A 203 2.28 -2.65 14.83
CA THR A 203 1.19 -3.06 13.93
C THR A 203 -0.21 -2.95 14.57
N VAL A 204 -0.27 -2.62 15.87
CA VAL A 204 -1.48 -2.70 16.70
C VAL A 204 -1.94 -1.32 17.17
N VAL A 205 -3.22 -1.02 16.93
CA VAL A 205 -3.92 0.18 17.41
C VAL A 205 -4.55 -0.11 18.78
N VAL A 206 -4.34 0.78 19.75
CA VAL A 206 -4.87 0.59 21.12
C VAL A 206 -6.09 1.44 21.36
N ARG A 207 -7.19 0.79 21.77
CA ARG A 207 -8.40 1.48 22.22
C ARG A 207 -8.25 1.85 23.69
N ASN A 208 -8.36 3.14 24.00
CA ASN A 208 -8.46 3.64 25.37
C ASN A 208 -9.89 3.40 25.89
N ALA A 209 -10.10 2.33 26.65
CA ALA A 209 -11.38 2.04 27.29
C ALA A 209 -11.47 2.68 28.68
N GLU A 210 -12.62 3.28 29.03
CA GLU A 210 -13.03 3.41 30.43
C GLU A 210 -14.31 2.62 30.71
N VAL A 211 -14.15 1.62 31.59
CA VAL A 211 -15.07 1.03 32.58
C VAL A 211 -16.52 0.68 32.16
N THR A 212 -16.68 -0.63 31.90
CA THR A 212 -17.82 -1.55 32.12
C THR A 212 -19.20 -0.99 32.52
N ALA A 213 -20.21 -1.29 31.70
CA ALA A 213 -21.61 -1.54 32.10
C ALA A 213 -21.96 -3.03 31.82
N PRO A 214 -22.88 -3.67 32.57
CA PRO A 214 -23.01 -5.13 32.60
C PRO A 214 -23.66 -5.69 31.34
N ALA A 215 -23.24 -6.91 30.98
CA ALA A 215 -23.73 -7.69 29.85
C ALA A 215 -25.25 -7.84 29.87
N SER A 216 -25.93 -7.41 28.80
CA SER A 216 -27.28 -7.86 28.48
C SER A 216 -27.28 -8.55 27.12
N ALA A 217 -27.43 -9.87 27.17
CA ALA A 217 -27.82 -10.85 26.16
C ALA A 217 -27.57 -10.54 24.67
N ASP A 218 -26.72 -11.39 24.05
CA ASP A 218 -26.42 -11.47 22.63
C ASP A 218 -27.66 -11.49 21.71
N PRO A 219 -27.64 -10.77 20.57
CA PRO A 219 -28.38 -11.18 19.38
C PRO A 219 -27.52 -12.13 18.51
N PRO A 220 -28.15 -12.95 17.65
CA PRO A 220 -27.54 -14.16 17.13
C PRO A 220 -26.44 -13.87 16.11
N VAL A 221 -25.41 -14.72 16.16
CA VAL A 221 -24.36 -14.84 15.16
C VAL A 221 -24.99 -15.30 13.84
N ALA A 222 -24.89 -14.46 12.80
CA ALA A 222 -25.09 -14.88 11.42
C ALA A 222 -23.72 -15.18 10.79
N THR A 223 -23.39 -16.46 10.71
CA THR A 223 -22.38 -17.03 9.83
C THR A 223 -22.97 -17.19 8.42
N ASP A 224 -22.49 -16.45 7.43
CA ASP A 224 -22.04 -16.94 6.11
C ASP A 224 -21.75 -15.75 5.17
N ILE A 225 -20.64 -15.81 4.42
CA ILE A 225 -20.29 -14.82 3.39
C ILE A 225 -20.64 -15.41 2.04
N GLY A 226 -21.76 -14.96 1.49
CA GLY A 226 -22.14 -15.10 0.08
C GLY A 226 -23.21 -14.06 -0.26
N ASP A 227 -22.85 -13.08 -1.10
CA ASP A 227 -23.70 -12.18 -1.90
C ASP A 227 -25.12 -11.82 -1.40
N ALA A 228 -25.27 -11.54 -0.11
CA ALA A 228 -26.38 -10.76 0.41
C ALA A 228 -25.87 -9.34 0.70
N PRO A 229 -26.66 -8.27 0.45
CA PRO A 229 -26.30 -6.93 0.91
C PRO A 229 -25.97 -7.03 2.40
N VAL A 230 -24.78 -6.54 2.80
CA VAL A 230 -24.34 -6.54 4.19
C VAL A 230 -25.48 -5.92 4.99
N ALA A 231 -26.18 -6.73 5.78
CA ALA A 231 -27.24 -6.21 6.64
C ALA A 231 -26.59 -5.17 7.53
N ASP A 232 -26.95 -3.89 7.38
CA ASP A 232 -26.43 -2.82 8.20
C ASP A 232 -26.64 -3.21 9.67
N PRO A 233 -25.57 -3.50 10.44
CA PRO A 233 -25.70 -3.99 11.82
C PRO A 233 -26.34 -2.94 12.74
N TYR A 234 -26.52 -1.70 12.26
CA TYR A 234 -27.13 -0.58 12.96
C TYR A 234 -28.56 -0.24 12.47
N THR A 235 -29.07 -0.86 11.40
CA THR A 235 -30.49 -0.69 10.95
C THR A 235 -31.49 -1.40 11.84
N GLN A 236 -31.05 -2.25 12.77
CA GLN A 236 -31.95 -2.81 13.79
C GLN A 236 -32.33 -1.71 14.78
N GLN A 237 -33.40 -0.99 14.46
CA GLN A 237 -34.08 -0.03 15.34
C GLN A 237 -34.16 -0.62 16.75
N ARG A 238 -33.40 -0.07 17.71
CA ARG A 238 -33.75 -0.18 19.13
C ARG A 238 -35.08 0.54 19.31
N ARG A 239 -36.18 -0.17 19.04
CA ARG A 239 -37.55 0.29 19.33
C ARG A 239 -37.63 0.45 20.84
N HIS A 240 -38.08 1.62 21.28
CA HIS A 240 -38.20 2.13 22.66
C HIS A 240 -37.13 3.17 23.03
N ARG A 241 -37.41 4.45 22.73
CA ARG A 241 -36.71 5.61 23.30
C ARG A 241 -37.68 6.63 23.85
N ALA A 242 -37.28 7.29 24.92
CA ALA A 242 -37.89 8.56 25.34
C ALA A 242 -37.70 9.60 24.21
N PRO A 243 -38.64 10.55 24.03
CA PRO A 243 -38.52 11.56 22.99
C PRO A 243 -37.21 12.37 23.15
N PRO A 244 -36.53 12.71 22.04
CA PRO A 244 -35.26 13.44 22.09
C PRO A 244 -35.43 14.80 22.78
N GLN A 245 -34.42 15.24 23.54
CA GLN A 245 -34.46 16.53 24.24
C GLN A 245 -34.46 17.76 23.31
N VAL A 246 -33.98 17.55 22.08
CA VAL A 246 -33.80 18.57 21.05
C VAL A 246 -34.64 18.18 19.84
N VAL A 247 -35.47 19.10 19.38
CA VAL A 247 -36.19 18.95 18.11
C VAL A 247 -35.20 19.23 16.99
N LEU A 248 -35.09 18.32 16.02
CA LEU A 248 -34.25 18.43 14.83
C LEU A 248 -35.14 18.61 13.59
N PRO A 249 -35.53 19.85 13.24
CA PRO A 249 -36.46 20.10 12.14
C PRO A 249 -35.88 19.62 10.81
N GLY A 250 -36.71 19.00 9.97
CA GLY A 250 -36.28 18.52 8.66
C GLY A 250 -35.49 17.21 8.67
N LEU A 251 -35.17 16.62 9.85
CA LEU A 251 -34.39 15.38 9.92
C LEU A 251 -35.04 14.24 9.13
N HIS A 252 -36.34 14.04 9.28
CA HIS A 252 -37.09 13.00 8.58
C HIS A 252 -37.61 13.42 7.20
N GLU A 253 -37.32 14.65 6.76
CA GLU A 253 -37.68 15.16 5.43
C GLU A 253 -36.60 14.87 4.38
N VAL A 254 -35.37 14.58 4.83
CA VAL A 254 -34.28 14.12 3.96
C VAL A 254 -34.60 12.70 3.47
N ALA A 255 -34.42 12.45 2.17
CA ALA A 255 -34.63 11.14 1.56
C ALA A 255 -33.47 10.17 1.88
N TRP A 256 -33.33 9.77 3.14
CA TRP A 256 -32.20 8.95 3.62
C TRP A 256 -32.02 7.64 2.88
N GLY A 257 -33.10 7.01 2.41
CA GLY A 257 -33.04 5.77 1.62
C GLY A 257 -32.46 5.94 0.21
N GLU A 258 -32.32 7.17 -0.28
CA GLU A 258 -31.61 7.49 -1.53
C GLU A 258 -30.13 7.86 -1.29
N LEU A 259 -29.71 7.96 -0.02
CA LEU A 259 -28.33 8.24 0.38
C LEU A 259 -27.63 6.95 0.80
N GLU A 260 -26.31 6.96 0.69
CA GLU A 260 -25.46 5.80 1.02
C GLU A 260 -24.47 6.15 2.13
N HIS A 261 -24.09 5.13 2.89
CA HIS A 261 -23.00 5.10 3.85
C HIS A 261 -22.19 3.79 3.67
N ALA A 262 -21.21 3.51 4.54
CA ALA A 262 -20.31 2.36 4.42
C ALA A 262 -20.99 0.98 4.26
N TYR A 263 -22.22 0.81 4.73
CA TYR A 263 -22.98 -0.45 4.68
C TYR A 263 -24.17 -0.44 3.70
N GLY A 264 -24.26 0.54 2.79
CA GLY A 264 -25.39 0.68 1.85
C GLY A 264 -26.34 1.83 2.22
N SER A 265 -27.66 1.62 2.11
CA SER A 265 -28.71 2.63 2.37
C SER A 265 -28.56 3.29 3.74
N ALA A 266 -28.80 4.61 3.81
CA ALA A 266 -28.69 5.41 5.03
C ALA A 266 -30.01 5.54 5.82
N ASP A 267 -31.01 4.71 5.58
CA ASP A 267 -32.33 4.74 6.25
C ASP A 267 -32.25 4.74 7.80
N GLY A 268 -31.19 4.15 8.38
CA GLY A 268 -30.99 4.09 9.82
C GLY A 268 -30.43 5.38 10.45
N VAL A 269 -29.84 6.28 9.66
CA VAL A 269 -29.08 7.45 10.15
C VAL A 269 -29.92 8.40 11.01
N PRO A 270 -31.20 8.71 10.72
CA PRO A 270 -32.03 9.54 11.60
C PRO A 270 -32.09 9.05 13.03
N GLY A 271 -32.28 7.74 13.23
CA GLY A 271 -32.34 7.15 14.57
C GLY A 271 -31.00 7.17 15.31
N MET A 272 -29.89 7.18 14.57
CA MET A 272 -28.54 7.35 15.15
C MET A 272 -28.32 8.80 15.60
N ILE A 273 -28.76 9.80 14.80
CA ILE A 273 -28.68 11.22 15.15
C ILE A 273 -29.59 11.55 16.34
N GLU A 274 -30.81 11.03 16.38
CA GLU A 274 -31.73 11.22 17.51
C GLU A 274 -31.18 10.62 18.81
N ALA A 275 -30.41 9.54 18.73
CA ALA A 275 -29.75 8.93 19.90
C ALA A 275 -28.83 9.91 20.63
N LEU A 276 -28.18 10.80 19.89
CA LEU A 276 -27.27 11.81 20.43
C LEU A 276 -27.98 12.84 21.31
N ALA A 277 -29.29 13.04 21.09
CA ALA A 277 -30.13 13.92 21.89
C ALA A 277 -30.77 13.23 23.13
N SER A 278 -30.41 11.97 23.40
CA SER A 278 -30.92 11.21 24.55
C SER A 278 -30.27 11.67 25.86
N GLU A 279 -31.05 11.66 26.95
CA GLU A 279 -30.53 11.83 28.32
C GLU A 279 -29.64 10.65 28.74
N ASP A 280 -29.90 9.47 28.19
CA ASP A 280 -29.12 8.27 28.48
C ASP A 280 -27.75 8.31 27.79
N ALA A 281 -26.68 8.24 28.58
CA ALA A 281 -25.31 8.20 28.09
C ALA A 281 -25.02 6.98 27.22
N ALA A 282 -25.67 5.84 27.48
CA ALA A 282 -25.51 4.64 26.67
C ALA A 282 -26.10 4.81 25.27
N ASP A 283 -27.24 5.49 25.14
CA ASP A 283 -27.84 5.83 23.85
C ASP A 283 -26.95 6.78 23.05
N ARG A 284 -26.43 7.83 23.69
CA ARG A 284 -25.50 8.77 23.02
C ARG A 284 -24.23 8.08 22.58
N ALA A 285 -23.67 7.19 23.42
CA ALA A 285 -22.48 6.43 23.09
C ALA A 285 -22.70 5.51 21.88
N TRP A 286 -23.83 4.80 21.84
CA TRP A 286 -24.23 3.98 20.70
C TRP A 286 -24.41 4.82 19.43
N GLY A 287 -25.11 5.97 19.52
CA GLY A 287 -25.34 6.84 18.36
C GLY A 287 -24.03 7.35 17.76
N LEU A 288 -23.08 7.75 18.60
CA LEU A 288 -21.75 8.17 18.16
C LEU A 288 -20.97 7.02 17.50
N GLU A 289 -20.99 5.83 18.10
CA GLU A 289 -20.31 4.65 17.56
C GLU A 289 -20.92 4.22 16.21
N ALA A 290 -22.24 4.23 16.10
CA ALA A 290 -22.95 3.90 14.87
C ALA A 290 -22.66 4.91 13.75
N LEU A 291 -22.68 6.21 14.04
CA LEU A 291 -22.37 7.26 13.05
C LEU A 291 -20.90 7.21 12.62
N ASP A 292 -19.96 7.07 13.55
CA ASP A 292 -18.54 6.97 13.22
C ASP A 292 -18.24 5.72 12.37
N ALA A 293 -18.88 4.58 12.69
CA ALA A 293 -18.72 3.35 11.92
C ALA A 293 -19.44 3.36 10.55
N SER A 294 -20.41 4.24 10.33
CA SER A 294 -21.22 4.25 9.10
C SER A 294 -20.86 5.43 8.18
N ILE A 295 -21.12 6.65 8.62
CA ILE A 295 -20.95 7.88 7.82
C ILE A 295 -19.50 8.41 7.86
N HIS A 296 -18.62 7.84 8.68
CA HIS A 296 -17.21 8.22 8.77
C HIS A 296 -16.27 6.98 8.74
N HIS A 297 -16.74 5.87 8.18
CA HIS A 297 -16.04 4.59 8.23
C HIS A 297 -14.62 4.70 7.66
N GLN A 298 -13.61 4.45 8.51
CA GLN A 298 -12.19 4.49 8.16
C GLN A 298 -11.75 5.81 7.51
N GLY A 299 -12.37 6.92 7.92
CA GLY A 299 -12.08 8.24 7.36
C GLY A 299 -12.64 8.43 5.95
N SER A 300 -13.55 7.59 5.45
CA SER A 300 -14.28 7.82 4.19
C SER A 300 -15.54 8.66 4.43
N VAL A 301 -15.90 9.50 3.45
CA VAL A 301 -17.09 10.37 3.48
C VAL A 301 -18.05 9.95 2.37
N TYR A 302 -19.34 9.91 2.68
CA TYR A 302 -20.43 9.43 1.82
C TYR A 302 -21.52 10.52 1.66
N SER A 303 -22.52 10.27 0.82
CA SER A 303 -23.63 11.22 0.64
C SER A 303 -24.44 11.43 1.93
N ALA A 304 -24.59 10.38 2.76
CA ALA A 304 -25.20 10.49 4.09
C ALA A 304 -24.37 11.33 5.07
N SER A 305 -23.05 11.37 4.92
CA SER A 305 -22.14 12.16 5.76
C SER A 305 -22.43 13.64 5.64
N THR A 306 -22.49 14.15 4.40
CA THR A 306 -22.82 15.55 4.13
C THR A 306 -24.22 15.91 4.65
N ALA A 307 -25.21 15.04 4.41
CA ALA A 307 -26.58 15.25 4.85
C ALA A 307 -26.75 15.29 6.38
N ALA A 308 -25.89 14.59 7.13
CA ALA A 308 -25.93 14.55 8.59
C ALA A 308 -25.41 15.83 9.26
N VAL A 309 -24.47 16.56 8.62
CA VAL A 309 -23.76 17.70 9.23
C VAL A 309 -24.68 18.77 9.82
N PRO A 310 -25.74 19.26 9.14
CA PRO A 310 -26.62 20.30 9.69
C PRO A 310 -27.26 19.91 11.03
N PHE A 311 -27.63 18.64 11.19
CA PHE A 311 -28.25 18.13 12.40
C PHE A 311 -27.24 17.96 13.54
N LEU A 312 -26.02 17.51 13.22
CA LEU A 312 -24.92 17.44 14.17
C LEU A 312 -24.52 18.84 14.68
N LEU A 313 -24.53 19.85 13.81
CA LEU A 313 -24.32 21.25 14.18
C LEU A 313 -25.42 21.78 15.11
N ALA A 314 -26.68 21.43 14.86
CA ALA A 314 -27.79 21.79 15.74
C ALA A 314 -27.64 21.19 17.14
N LEU A 315 -27.18 19.94 17.24
CA LEU A 315 -26.90 19.26 18.52
C LEU A 315 -25.73 19.92 19.27
N VAL A 316 -24.66 20.31 18.58
CA VAL A 316 -23.51 21.02 19.19
C VAL A 316 -23.92 22.38 19.75
N ALA A 317 -24.85 23.08 19.09
CA ALA A 317 -25.31 24.39 19.51
C ALA A 317 -26.18 24.38 20.78
N ASP A 318 -26.81 23.24 21.13
CA ASP A 318 -27.68 23.14 22.30
C ASP A 318 -26.92 22.67 23.54
N ALA A 319 -26.80 23.56 24.54
CA ALA A 319 -26.05 23.28 25.76
C ALA A 319 -26.59 22.12 26.62
N ARG A 320 -27.84 21.69 26.38
CA ARG A 320 -28.47 20.57 27.10
C ARG A 320 -27.96 19.22 26.63
N VAL A 321 -27.44 19.15 25.41
CA VAL A 321 -26.92 17.90 24.82
C VAL A 321 -25.64 17.49 25.55
N GLY A 322 -25.62 16.25 26.04
CA GLY A 322 -24.45 15.62 26.63
C GLY A 322 -23.42 15.21 25.56
N ASP A 323 -22.17 15.01 25.96
CA ASP A 323 -21.09 14.48 25.10
C ASP A 323 -20.83 15.25 23.79
N ARG A 324 -21.20 16.55 23.73
CA ARG A 324 -20.96 17.43 22.57
C ARG A 324 -19.52 17.48 22.07
N HIS A 325 -18.55 17.21 22.95
CA HIS A 325 -17.14 17.10 22.57
C HIS A 325 -16.89 15.98 21.54
N ARG A 326 -17.59 14.85 21.63
CA ARG A 326 -17.48 13.74 20.68
C ARG A 326 -18.17 14.02 19.35
N ILE A 327 -19.26 14.79 19.38
CA ILE A 327 -19.94 15.26 18.16
C ILE A 327 -19.02 16.22 17.38
N LEU A 328 -18.31 17.11 18.09
CA LEU A 328 -17.30 17.98 17.51
C LEU A 328 -16.14 17.19 16.87
N GLU A 329 -15.65 16.13 17.51
CA GLU A 329 -14.64 15.25 16.89
C GLU A 329 -15.14 14.56 15.63
N LEU A 330 -16.37 14.02 15.64
CA LEU A 330 -16.99 13.42 14.46
C LEU A 330 -17.08 14.44 13.33
N LEU A 331 -17.55 15.67 13.61
CA LEU A 331 -17.60 16.76 12.62
C LEU A 331 -16.20 17.07 12.05
N CYS A 332 -15.15 17.04 12.90
CA CYS A 332 -13.77 17.21 12.42
C CYS A 332 -13.37 16.07 11.47
N GLY A 333 -13.66 14.82 11.84
CA GLY A 333 -13.40 13.64 11.01
C GLY A 333 -14.10 13.73 9.67
N LEU A 334 -15.39 14.05 9.66
CA LEU A 334 -16.18 14.26 8.43
C LEU A 334 -15.61 15.36 7.53
N ALA A 335 -15.00 16.40 8.11
CA ALA A 335 -14.37 17.46 7.33
C ALA A 335 -13.05 17.01 6.71
N VAL A 336 -12.17 16.36 7.47
CA VAL A 336 -10.76 16.20 7.05
C VAL A 336 -10.30 14.76 6.89
N HIS A 337 -11.21 13.80 7.01
CA HIS A 337 -11.04 12.34 6.88
C HIS A 337 -10.12 11.72 7.94
N ASP A 338 -8.89 12.21 8.05
CA ASP A 338 -7.90 11.84 9.04
C ASP A 338 -7.23 13.10 9.64
N PRO A 339 -7.76 13.61 10.77
CA PRO A 339 -7.16 14.73 11.47
C PRO A 339 -5.69 14.49 11.88
N ALA A 340 -5.31 13.25 12.20
CA ALA A 340 -3.94 12.91 12.58
C ALA A 340 -2.97 13.03 11.39
N GLY A 341 -3.44 12.71 10.18
CA GLY A 341 -2.75 12.96 8.91
C GLY A 341 -2.62 14.45 8.56
N CYS A 342 -3.58 15.27 8.99
CA CYS A 342 -3.62 16.72 8.72
C CYS A 342 -2.74 17.57 9.65
N VAL A 343 -2.19 16.97 10.71
CA VAL A 343 -1.39 17.63 11.74
C VAL A 343 -0.25 18.49 11.18
N VAL A 344 0.45 18.02 10.14
CA VAL A 344 1.64 18.71 9.60
C VAL A 344 1.30 19.68 8.47
N HIS A 345 0.42 19.26 7.56
CA HIS A 345 0.17 19.96 6.29
C HIS A 345 -1.14 20.77 6.28
N GLY A 346 -1.95 20.66 7.32
CA GLY A 346 -3.31 21.22 7.34
C GLY A 346 -4.28 20.41 6.47
N ALA A 347 -5.56 20.78 6.51
CA ALA A 347 -6.63 20.08 5.81
C ALA A 347 -6.76 20.42 4.31
N ARG A 348 -5.91 21.32 3.77
CA ARG A 348 -6.03 21.88 2.40
C ARG A 348 -6.16 20.85 1.28
N ARG A 349 -5.69 19.61 1.49
CA ARG A 349 -5.70 18.55 0.48
C ARG A 349 -7.07 17.89 0.28
N TRP A 350 -8.00 18.04 1.23
CA TRP A 350 -9.25 17.29 1.28
C TRP A 350 -10.45 18.24 1.38
N ARG A 351 -10.90 18.78 0.24
CA ARG A 351 -12.12 19.60 0.18
C ARG A 351 -13.26 18.76 -0.39
N SER A 352 -14.30 18.54 0.40
CA SER A 352 -15.51 17.80 0.06
C SER A 352 -16.76 18.64 0.40
N GLU A 353 -17.93 18.21 -0.06
CA GLU A 353 -19.20 18.84 0.34
C GLU A 353 -19.41 18.77 1.86
N ALA A 354 -18.99 17.69 2.51
CA ALA A 354 -19.01 17.56 3.96
C ALA A 354 -18.08 18.57 4.64
N PHE A 355 -16.87 18.79 4.10
CA PHE A 355 -15.98 19.85 4.57
C PHE A 355 -16.63 21.23 4.52
N ASP A 356 -17.25 21.59 3.39
CA ASP A 356 -17.92 22.88 3.21
C ASP A 356 -19.12 23.02 4.18
N ALA A 357 -19.86 21.94 4.42
CA ALA A 357 -20.95 21.91 5.40
C ALA A 357 -20.44 22.11 6.84
N VAL A 358 -19.35 21.46 7.23
CA VAL A 358 -18.76 21.61 8.57
C VAL A 358 -18.17 23.00 8.74
N LEU A 359 -17.52 23.54 7.70
CA LEU A 359 -16.97 24.88 7.66
C LEU A 359 -18.03 25.95 7.97
N ALA A 360 -19.26 25.78 7.44
CA ALA A 360 -20.39 26.67 7.72
C ALA A 360 -20.78 26.72 9.22
N GLY A 361 -20.44 25.68 9.99
CA GLY A 361 -20.63 25.59 11.44
C GLY A 361 -19.66 26.43 12.29
N GLY A 362 -18.69 27.11 11.67
CA GLY A 362 -17.66 27.91 12.32
C GLY A 362 -18.11 28.74 13.53
N PRO A 363 -19.17 29.56 13.44
CA PRO A 363 -19.66 30.36 14.56
C PRO A 363 -20.08 29.53 15.79
N SER A 364 -20.64 28.34 15.59
CA SER A 364 -21.01 27.42 16.68
C SER A 364 -19.77 26.92 17.41
N PHE A 365 -18.70 26.59 16.69
CA PHE A 365 -17.43 26.17 17.29
C PHE A 365 -16.78 27.30 18.10
N VAL A 366 -16.83 28.54 17.59
CA VAL A 366 -16.36 29.73 18.33
C VAL A 366 -17.16 29.94 19.62
N ALA A 367 -18.47 29.71 19.60
CA ALA A 367 -19.31 29.78 20.80
C ALA A 367 -18.91 28.71 21.84
N CYS A 368 -18.64 27.48 21.39
CA CYS A 368 -18.22 26.36 22.24
C CYS A 368 -16.89 26.60 22.99
N LEU A 369 -16.05 27.57 22.59
CA LEU A 369 -14.87 27.97 23.35
C LEU A 369 -15.20 28.57 24.72
N ARG A 370 -16.47 28.93 24.99
CA ARG A 370 -16.95 29.43 26.28
C ARG A 370 -17.79 28.42 27.05
N ASP A 371 -17.86 27.18 26.59
CA ASP A 371 -18.67 26.15 27.22
C ASP A 371 -18.21 25.85 28.65
N GLY A 372 -19.11 25.40 29.52
CA GLY A 372 -18.76 25.01 30.90
C GLY A 372 -17.89 23.76 30.95
N ASP A 373 -18.05 22.84 30.00
CA ASP A 373 -17.27 21.59 29.95
C ASP A 373 -15.91 21.82 29.25
N PRO A 374 -14.76 21.60 29.93
CA PRO A 374 -13.44 21.74 29.32
C PRO A 374 -13.21 20.80 28.12
N ARG A 375 -13.92 19.67 28.06
CA ARG A 375 -13.86 18.75 26.91
C ARG A 375 -14.45 19.39 25.66
N VAL A 376 -15.57 20.10 25.80
CA VAL A 376 -16.20 20.83 24.69
C VAL A 376 -15.30 21.96 24.21
N ARG A 377 -14.69 22.72 25.12
CA ARG A 377 -13.71 23.76 24.77
C ARG A 377 -12.49 23.20 24.04
N SER A 378 -11.99 22.04 24.48
CA SER A 378 -10.87 21.33 23.83
C SER A 378 -11.22 20.88 22.41
N ALA A 379 -12.39 20.27 22.22
CA ALA A 379 -12.86 19.80 20.92
C ALA A 379 -13.18 20.97 19.96
N ALA A 380 -13.71 22.08 20.48
CA ALA A 380 -13.94 23.29 19.69
C ALA A 380 -12.63 23.90 19.16
N ALA A 381 -11.60 23.99 20.01
CA ALA A 381 -10.27 24.43 19.60
C ALA A 381 -9.67 23.48 18.54
N PHE A 382 -9.89 22.18 18.68
CA PHE A 382 -9.47 21.16 17.71
C PHE A 382 -10.13 21.36 16.34
N VAL A 383 -11.47 21.38 16.26
CA VAL A 383 -12.19 21.56 14.97
C VAL A 383 -11.78 22.85 14.27
N LEU A 384 -11.71 23.97 15.01
CA LEU A 384 -11.28 25.27 14.46
C LEU A 384 -9.88 25.24 13.83
N SER A 385 -9.02 24.32 14.27
CA SER A 385 -7.65 24.18 13.77
C SER A 385 -7.55 23.43 12.44
N PHE A 386 -8.61 22.76 12.01
CA PHE A 386 -8.62 21.95 10.79
C PHE A 386 -9.64 22.40 9.74
N ILE A 387 -10.55 23.33 10.08
CA ILE A 387 -11.45 23.95 9.09
C ILE A 387 -10.81 25.22 8.49
N GLU A 388 -10.56 25.20 7.19
CA GLU A 388 -9.87 26.27 6.46
C GLU A 388 -10.68 26.77 5.24
N PRO A 389 -10.90 28.09 5.08
CA PRO A 389 -10.41 29.19 5.92
C PRO A 389 -11.08 29.23 7.30
N SER A 390 -10.30 29.48 8.36
CA SER A 390 -10.87 29.59 9.70
C SER A 390 -11.82 30.78 9.81
N PRO A 391 -12.87 30.74 10.67
CA PRO A 391 -13.73 31.89 10.92
C PRO A 391 -12.93 33.12 11.32
N ALA A 392 -13.31 34.31 10.82
CA ALA A 392 -12.52 35.54 10.96
C ALA A 392 -12.24 35.92 12.43
N ASP A 393 -13.12 35.55 13.35
CA ASP A 393 -13.01 35.83 14.78
C ASP A 393 -12.39 34.69 15.60
N ALA A 394 -12.12 33.52 15.00
CA ALA A 394 -11.61 32.33 15.68
C ALA A 394 -10.28 32.60 16.39
N LEU A 395 -9.31 33.21 15.70
CA LEU A 395 -8.00 33.52 16.25
C LEU A 395 -8.10 34.43 17.50
N ALA A 396 -8.92 35.49 17.40
CA ALA A 396 -9.16 36.41 18.51
C ALA A 396 -9.96 35.76 19.65
N ALA A 397 -10.84 34.79 19.36
CA ALA A 397 -11.61 34.05 20.35
C ALA A 397 -10.74 33.03 21.11
N VAL A 398 -9.90 32.26 20.41
CA VAL A 398 -8.95 31.32 21.01
C VAL A 398 -7.98 32.06 21.94
N ARG A 399 -7.45 33.21 21.50
CA ARG A 399 -6.59 34.07 22.33
C ARG A 399 -7.27 34.48 23.64
N ARG A 400 -8.51 34.97 23.58
CA ARG A 400 -9.29 35.37 24.77
C ARG A 400 -9.62 34.20 25.68
N ALA A 401 -9.93 33.04 25.11
CA ALA A 401 -10.18 31.83 25.89
C ALA A 401 -8.92 31.39 26.65
N LEU A 402 -7.74 31.45 26.00
CA LEU A 402 -6.47 31.04 26.60
C LEU A 402 -6.10 31.86 27.85
N GLU A 403 -6.44 33.16 27.89
CA GLU A 403 -6.15 34.05 29.03
C GLU A 403 -6.84 33.63 30.33
N VAL A 404 -8.03 33.03 30.23
CA VAL A 404 -8.89 32.72 31.39
C VAL A 404 -9.09 31.23 31.64
N GLU A 405 -8.61 30.36 30.74
CA GLU A 405 -8.89 28.92 30.75
C GLU A 405 -8.29 28.22 31.98
N PRO A 406 -9.07 27.69 32.95
CA PRO A 406 -8.51 27.05 34.14
C PRO A 406 -8.06 25.59 33.91
N ASP A 407 -8.66 24.87 32.96
CA ASP A 407 -8.39 23.45 32.73
C ASP A 407 -7.12 23.24 31.90
N ARG A 408 -6.28 22.31 32.33
CA ARG A 408 -4.97 22.07 31.71
C ARG A 408 -5.09 21.52 30.28
N ARG A 409 -6.07 20.65 29.98
CA ARG A 409 -6.22 20.00 28.67
C ARG A 409 -6.88 20.96 27.66
N ALA A 410 -7.86 21.73 28.11
CA ALA A 410 -8.44 22.81 27.32
C ALA A 410 -7.38 23.87 26.99
N ARG A 411 -6.56 24.25 27.98
CA ARG A 411 -5.45 25.20 27.78
C ARG A 411 -4.41 24.68 26.77
N ALA A 412 -4.03 23.40 26.87
CA ALA A 412 -3.16 22.76 25.88
C ALA A 412 -3.75 22.81 24.47
N SER A 413 -5.05 22.53 24.33
CA SER A 413 -5.76 22.58 23.05
C SER A 413 -5.82 24.00 22.47
N LEU A 414 -6.01 25.01 23.31
CA LEU A 414 -6.01 26.41 22.89
C LEU A 414 -4.63 26.90 22.44
N LEU A 415 -3.54 26.44 23.09
CA LEU A 415 -2.17 26.73 22.63
C LEU A 415 -1.93 26.17 21.22
N LEU A 416 -2.29 24.90 20.99
CA LEU A 416 -2.16 24.27 19.68
C LEU A 416 -3.01 25.00 18.63
N ALA A 417 -4.27 25.30 18.94
CA ALA A 417 -5.17 26.01 18.04
C ALA A 417 -4.65 27.41 17.68
N LEU A 418 -4.04 28.12 18.64
CA LEU A 418 -3.43 29.41 18.36
C LEU A 418 -2.28 29.28 17.35
N GLY A 419 -1.48 28.21 17.44
CA GLY A 419 -0.42 27.91 16.46
C GLY A 419 -0.96 27.66 15.05
N TYR A 420 -1.95 26.77 14.90
CA TYR A 420 -2.58 26.48 13.61
C TYR A 420 -3.24 27.71 12.98
N LEU A 421 -4.06 28.42 13.75
CA LEU A 421 -4.78 29.60 13.26
C LEU A 421 -3.81 30.74 12.89
N SER A 422 -2.72 30.90 13.64
CA SER A 422 -1.68 31.90 13.30
C SER A 422 -0.96 31.55 12.01
N ARG A 423 -0.70 30.26 11.77
CA ARG A 423 -0.14 29.76 10.51
C ARG A 423 -1.07 30.05 9.33
N TYR A 424 -2.37 29.76 9.45
CA TYR A 424 -3.34 30.04 8.37
C TYR A 424 -3.52 31.52 8.08
N ALA A 425 -3.40 32.37 9.11
CA ALA A 425 -3.45 33.82 8.99
C ALA A 425 -2.09 34.44 8.59
N GLU A 426 -1.05 33.62 8.40
CA GLU A 426 0.31 34.05 8.06
C GLU A 426 0.85 35.17 8.98
N THR A 427 0.62 35.05 10.30
CA THR A 427 1.01 36.05 11.30
C THR A 427 1.92 35.48 12.39
N ASP A 428 2.95 36.24 12.75
CA ASP A 428 3.89 35.97 13.84
C ASP A 428 3.53 36.70 15.14
N ALA A 429 2.43 37.47 15.17
CA ALA A 429 2.02 38.31 16.28
C ALA A 429 1.81 37.58 17.62
N TYR A 430 1.68 36.25 17.58
CA TYR A 430 1.44 35.39 18.74
C TYR A 430 2.68 34.63 19.24
N VAL A 431 3.83 34.79 18.59
CA VAL A 431 5.10 34.19 19.06
C VAL A 431 5.41 34.64 20.48
N ASP A 432 5.29 35.94 20.77
CA ASP A 432 5.55 36.49 22.11
C ASP A 432 4.47 36.10 23.13
N VAL A 433 3.26 35.75 22.68
CA VAL A 433 2.19 35.23 23.54
C VAL A 433 2.44 33.76 23.91
N LEU A 434 2.98 32.97 22.98
CA LEU A 434 3.27 31.55 23.19
C LEU A 434 4.59 31.31 23.93
N ARG A 435 5.60 32.16 23.74
CA ARG A 435 6.95 31.99 24.29
C ARG A 435 6.99 31.73 25.81
N PRO A 436 6.27 32.47 26.67
CA PRO A 436 6.30 32.23 28.12
C PRO A 436 5.83 30.83 28.53
N TRP A 437 5.04 30.15 27.68
CA TRP A 437 4.54 28.80 27.95
C TRP A 437 5.59 27.70 27.76
N LEU A 438 6.73 28.00 27.12
CA LEU A 438 7.87 27.09 27.06
C LEU A 438 8.45 26.77 28.45
N ASP A 439 8.23 27.66 29.43
CA ASP A 439 8.65 27.49 30.82
C ASP A 439 7.49 27.09 31.76
N ALA A 440 6.33 26.72 31.21
CA ALA A 440 5.18 26.32 32.01
C ALA A 440 5.53 25.12 32.93
N PRO A 441 5.02 25.05 34.17
CA PRO A 441 5.38 23.97 35.09
C PRO A 441 4.90 22.58 34.62
N ALA A 442 3.80 22.52 33.85
CA ALA A 442 3.25 21.28 33.34
C ALA A 442 3.92 20.88 32.00
N PRO A 443 4.49 19.66 31.87
CA PRO A 443 5.14 19.19 30.64
C PRO A 443 4.24 19.29 29.41
N LEU A 444 2.97 18.89 29.52
CA LEU A 444 1.99 18.97 28.44
C LEU A 444 1.87 20.38 27.86
N LEU A 445 1.85 21.42 28.71
CA LEU A 445 1.72 22.81 28.26
C LEU A 445 2.99 23.30 27.57
N ARG A 446 4.17 22.95 28.09
CA ARG A 446 5.46 23.26 27.43
C ARG A 446 5.53 22.63 26.05
N THR A 447 5.21 21.34 25.95
CA THR A 447 5.22 20.60 24.69
C THR A 447 4.24 21.19 23.69
N CYS A 448 3.00 21.50 24.10
CA CYS A 448 2.01 22.12 23.22
C CYS A 448 2.40 23.53 22.77
N ALA A 449 3.02 24.34 23.65
CA ALA A 449 3.55 25.64 23.29
C ALA A 449 4.69 25.55 22.27
N ALA A 450 5.60 24.58 22.44
CA ALA A 450 6.67 24.32 21.50
C ALA A 450 6.13 23.87 20.13
N ILE A 451 5.15 22.97 20.11
CA ILE A 451 4.45 22.57 18.88
C ILE A 451 3.81 23.79 18.21
N ALA A 452 3.07 24.62 18.96
CA ALA A 452 2.39 25.78 18.43
C ALA A 452 3.37 26.82 17.83
N LEU A 453 4.50 27.07 18.48
CA LEU A 453 5.56 27.96 17.99
C LEU A 453 6.20 27.44 16.71
N VAL A 454 6.49 26.13 16.64
CA VAL A 454 7.06 25.52 15.43
C VAL A 454 6.05 25.52 14.28
N LEU A 455 4.77 25.25 14.55
CA LEU A 455 3.71 25.35 13.55
C LEU A 455 3.56 26.78 13.00
N GLN A 456 3.65 27.79 13.86
CA GLN A 456 3.48 29.19 13.48
C GLN A 456 4.71 29.76 12.74
N ALA A 457 5.89 29.61 13.33
CA ALA A 457 7.11 30.30 12.89
C ALA A 457 8.05 29.40 12.06
N GLY A 458 7.82 28.08 12.02
CA GLY A 458 8.65 27.14 11.26
C GLY A 458 10.13 27.25 11.64
N PRO A 459 11.04 27.45 10.67
CA PRO A 459 12.46 27.66 10.93
C PRO A 459 12.81 28.89 11.79
N ALA A 460 11.90 29.88 11.89
CA ALA A 460 12.09 31.07 12.71
C ALA A 460 11.60 30.88 14.17
N ALA A 461 11.14 29.68 14.53
CA ALA A 461 10.72 29.40 15.91
C ALA A 461 11.90 29.58 16.89
N PRO A 462 11.63 30.01 18.15
CA PRO A 462 12.67 30.14 19.15
C PRO A 462 13.42 28.80 19.35
N PRO A 463 14.77 28.80 19.45
CA PRO A 463 15.55 27.55 19.62
C PRO A 463 15.10 26.69 20.79
N GLN A 464 14.66 27.33 21.88
CA GLN A 464 14.09 26.68 23.07
C GLN A 464 12.89 25.79 22.74
N ALA A 465 12.07 26.12 21.72
CA ALA A 465 10.97 25.25 21.30
C ALA A 465 11.49 23.91 20.77
N GLY A 466 12.57 23.91 19.98
CA GLY A 466 13.23 22.69 19.51
C GLY A 466 13.77 21.84 20.67
N GLU A 467 14.39 22.47 21.67
CA GLU A 467 14.86 21.78 22.88
C GLU A 467 13.71 21.13 23.67
N VAL A 468 12.59 21.84 23.82
CA VAL A 468 11.39 21.30 24.50
C VAL A 468 10.80 20.12 23.74
N LEU A 469 10.75 20.18 22.40
CA LEU A 469 10.30 19.04 21.59
C LEU A 469 11.22 17.83 21.75
N LEU A 470 12.53 18.03 21.84
CA LEU A 470 13.50 16.94 22.10
C LEU A 470 13.30 16.31 23.48
N ARG A 471 13.10 17.12 24.53
CA ARG A 471 12.87 16.63 25.90
C ARG A 471 11.49 15.98 26.09
N ALA A 472 10.53 16.26 25.21
CA ALA A 472 9.17 15.73 25.31
C ALA A 472 9.17 14.19 25.36
N ARG A 473 10.11 13.52 24.69
CA ARG A 473 10.28 12.05 24.76
C ARG A 473 10.43 11.52 26.19
N ASP A 474 11.15 12.25 27.03
CA ASP A 474 11.48 11.82 28.39
C ASP A 474 10.51 12.43 29.43
N GLU A 475 10.01 13.64 29.18
CA GLU A 475 9.21 14.42 30.13
C GLU A 475 7.70 14.34 29.91
N ALA A 476 7.24 14.25 28.66
CA ALA A 476 5.80 14.20 28.37
C ALA A 476 5.26 12.78 28.60
N ARG A 477 3.94 12.71 28.84
CA ARG A 477 3.21 11.47 29.09
C ARG A 477 1.94 11.50 28.26
N ALA A 478 1.40 10.32 27.96
CA ALA A 478 0.08 10.20 27.36
C ALA A 478 -0.94 10.96 28.21
N VAL A 479 -1.84 11.69 27.57
CA VAL A 479 -2.86 12.46 28.27
C VAL A 479 -3.98 11.50 28.67
N HIS A 480 -4.07 11.19 29.96
CA HIS A 480 -5.22 10.44 30.50
C HIS A 480 -6.51 11.25 30.30
N GLY A 481 -7.62 10.59 29.96
CA GLY A 481 -8.92 11.22 29.70
C GLY A 481 -9.00 11.96 28.36
N PHE A 482 -10.09 12.72 28.16
CA PHE A 482 -10.37 13.34 26.86
C PHE A 482 -9.36 14.45 26.48
N TRP A 483 -8.68 14.26 25.36
CA TRP A 483 -7.87 15.27 24.66
C TRP A 483 -7.78 14.88 23.17
N PRO A 484 -8.36 15.66 22.24
CA PRO A 484 -8.63 15.21 20.85
C PRO A 484 -7.38 15.18 19.95
N TRP A 485 -6.22 15.61 20.45
CA TRP A 485 -5.02 15.79 19.66
C TRP A 485 -4.21 14.51 19.60
N HIS A 486 -3.90 14.05 18.39
CA HIS A 486 -3.04 12.90 18.13
C HIS A 486 -3.38 11.67 19.01
N HIS A 487 -4.67 11.38 19.18
CA HIS A 487 -5.18 10.26 19.98
C HIS A 487 -4.71 10.26 21.45
N GLY A 488 -4.46 11.44 22.04
CA GLY A 488 -3.96 11.54 23.41
C GLY A 488 -2.43 11.50 23.54
N ASP A 489 -1.71 11.25 22.44
CA ASP A 489 -0.25 11.08 22.45
C ASP A 489 0.50 12.39 22.16
N ALA A 490 0.77 13.14 23.22
CA ALA A 490 1.56 14.37 23.14
C ALA A 490 3.03 14.12 22.73
N VAL A 491 3.58 12.93 23.01
CA VAL A 491 4.97 12.58 22.69
C VAL A 491 5.08 12.32 21.18
N GLY A 492 4.21 11.46 20.65
CA GLY A 492 4.13 11.20 19.22
C GLY A 492 3.84 12.47 18.41
N PHE A 493 2.98 13.36 18.93
CA PHE A 493 2.75 14.65 18.29
C PHE A 493 4.00 15.53 18.25
N ALA A 494 4.71 15.67 19.37
CA ALA A 494 5.96 16.44 19.42
C ALA A 494 7.01 15.88 18.45
N GLU A 495 7.19 14.56 18.41
CA GLU A 495 8.11 13.91 17.48
C GLU A 495 7.67 14.12 16.03
N ARG A 496 6.38 13.99 15.70
CA ARG A 496 5.89 14.21 14.33
C ARG A 496 6.14 15.64 13.87
N ILE A 497 5.92 16.64 14.73
CA ILE A 497 6.16 18.06 14.40
C ILE A 497 7.65 18.37 14.30
N ARG A 498 8.46 17.88 15.24
CA ARG A 498 9.92 18.02 15.19
C ARG A 498 10.48 17.38 13.93
N MET A 499 10.00 16.18 13.60
CA MET A 499 10.38 15.49 12.39
C MET A 499 9.93 16.28 11.17
N ALA A 500 8.70 16.74 11.05
CA ALA A 500 8.27 17.50 9.88
C ALA A 500 9.04 18.81 9.64
N ASN A 501 9.58 19.43 10.69
CA ASN A 501 10.19 20.77 10.61
C ASN A 501 11.72 20.79 10.55
N LYS A 502 12.42 19.65 10.55
CA LYS A 502 13.88 19.70 10.36
C LYS A 502 14.22 20.20 8.96
N THR A 503 15.23 21.06 8.91
CA THR A 503 15.89 21.49 7.69
C THR A 503 16.70 20.34 7.07
N LEU A 504 17.01 20.44 5.77
CA LEU A 504 17.87 19.46 5.11
C LEU A 504 19.25 19.38 5.78
N ASP A 505 19.79 20.51 6.24
CA ASP A 505 21.11 20.55 6.89
C ASP A 505 21.14 19.79 8.22
N GLU A 506 20.08 19.88 9.02
CA GLU A 506 19.94 19.08 10.24
C GLU A 506 19.84 17.58 9.94
N VAL A 507 19.06 17.19 8.92
CA VAL A 507 18.95 15.77 8.52
C VAL A 507 20.29 15.25 7.99
N LEU A 508 21.03 16.04 7.22
CA LEU A 508 22.36 15.67 6.74
C LEU A 508 23.39 15.58 7.88
N ALA A 509 23.30 16.43 8.90
CA ALA A 509 24.13 16.32 10.10
C ALA A 509 23.85 15.00 10.84
N GLU A 510 22.59 14.67 11.07
CA GLU A 510 22.19 13.40 11.71
C GLU A 510 22.59 12.17 10.89
N LEU A 511 22.49 12.26 9.55
CA LEU A 511 22.96 11.22 8.64
C LEU A 511 24.47 10.99 8.80
N ARG A 512 25.27 12.06 8.84
CA ARG A 512 26.72 11.98 9.04
C ARG A 512 27.07 11.40 10.41
N ASP A 513 26.36 11.80 11.46
CA ASP A 513 26.54 11.28 12.81
C ASP A 513 26.15 9.79 12.91
N ALA A 514 25.07 9.37 12.24
CA ALA A 514 24.68 7.97 12.14
C ALA A 514 25.75 7.14 11.43
N ARG A 515 26.32 7.65 10.33
CA ARG A 515 27.44 7.01 9.62
C ARG A 515 28.69 6.92 10.49
N ALA A 516 29.01 7.97 11.24
CA ALA A 516 30.17 7.98 12.15
C ALA A 516 30.05 6.93 13.27
N ARG A 517 28.81 6.55 13.63
CA ARG A 517 28.50 5.52 14.62
C ARG A 517 28.27 4.12 14.03
N ASP A 518 28.35 3.97 12.71
CA ASP A 518 28.06 2.73 11.98
C ASP A 518 26.62 2.19 12.23
N ASP A 519 25.67 3.10 12.40
CA ASP A 519 24.26 2.79 12.69
C ASP A 519 23.47 2.65 11.38
N ALA A 520 23.48 1.44 10.79
CA ALA A 520 22.90 1.18 9.47
C ALA A 520 21.39 1.51 9.39
N GLU A 521 20.62 1.28 10.45
CA GLU A 521 19.18 1.58 10.50
C GLU A 521 18.95 3.09 10.47
N ALA A 522 19.68 3.85 11.29
CA ALA A 522 19.60 5.30 11.29
C ALA A 522 20.08 5.90 9.96
N VAL A 523 21.14 5.36 9.35
CA VAL A 523 21.61 5.82 8.03
C VAL A 523 20.56 5.61 6.95
N ALA A 524 19.89 4.45 6.93
CA ALA A 524 18.80 4.20 5.99
C ALA A 524 17.62 5.16 6.21
N GLN A 525 17.23 5.39 7.46
CA GLN A 525 16.13 6.30 7.81
C GLN A 525 16.44 7.76 7.40
N HIS A 526 17.62 8.28 7.77
CA HIS A 526 18.00 9.66 7.51
C HIS A 526 18.27 9.91 6.01
N SER A 527 18.87 8.95 5.30
CA SER A 527 19.12 9.07 3.86
C SER A 527 17.83 9.03 3.04
N GLY A 528 16.88 8.14 3.37
CA GLY A 528 15.57 8.11 2.73
C GLY A 528 14.79 9.40 2.94
N ARG A 529 14.86 9.97 4.15
CA ARG A 529 14.25 11.27 4.44
C ARG A 529 14.92 12.42 3.69
N ALA A 530 16.25 12.48 3.69
CA ALA A 530 17.00 13.50 2.94
C ALA A 530 16.69 13.42 1.44
N PHE A 531 16.49 12.21 0.90
CA PHE A 531 16.03 11.99 -0.46
C PHE A 531 14.70 12.70 -0.75
N PHE A 532 13.68 12.49 0.09
CA PHE A 532 12.38 13.16 -0.09
C PHE A 532 12.48 14.69 -0.03
N MET A 533 13.47 15.23 0.68
CA MET A 533 13.68 16.68 0.84
C MET A 533 14.51 17.31 -0.29
N ALA A 534 15.43 16.56 -0.91
CA ALA A 534 16.44 17.12 -1.83
C ALA A 534 16.34 16.63 -3.28
N LEU A 535 15.62 15.54 -3.53
CA LEU A 535 15.56 14.86 -4.84
C LEU A 535 14.14 14.75 -5.41
N ARG A 536 13.11 15.23 -4.70
CA ARG A 536 11.74 15.41 -5.21
C ARG A 536 11.41 16.88 -5.40
N ASP A 537 11.96 17.48 -6.44
CA ASP A 537 11.77 18.90 -6.76
C ASP A 537 10.51 19.19 -7.59
N GLY A 538 9.81 18.15 -8.05
CA GLY A 538 8.64 18.26 -8.92
C GLY A 538 8.99 18.63 -10.38
N VAL A 539 10.28 18.73 -10.70
CA VAL A 539 10.80 18.95 -12.06
C VAL A 539 11.26 17.62 -12.65
N HIS A 540 11.98 16.82 -11.87
CA HIS A 540 12.49 15.53 -12.29
C HIS A 540 11.47 14.42 -12.03
N ASP A 541 11.30 13.57 -13.03
CA ASP A 541 10.39 12.43 -13.01
C ASP A 541 10.89 11.33 -13.96
N ILE A 542 10.07 10.31 -14.19
CA ILE A 542 10.35 9.23 -15.14
C ILE A 542 10.71 9.75 -16.55
N ASP A 543 10.19 10.90 -16.96
CA ASP A 543 10.43 11.49 -18.28
C ASP A 543 11.57 12.52 -18.25
N HIS A 544 11.90 13.10 -17.10
CA HIS A 544 12.96 14.10 -16.92
C HIS A 544 13.97 13.58 -15.89
N LEU A 545 14.91 12.77 -16.37
CA LEU A 545 15.88 12.09 -15.52
C LEU A 545 16.95 13.05 -14.99
N TRP A 546 17.39 12.82 -13.74
CA TRP A 546 18.55 13.50 -13.19
C TRP A 546 19.81 13.20 -13.99
N GLN A 547 20.53 14.26 -14.35
CA GLN A 547 21.83 14.18 -15.00
C GLN A 547 22.98 14.38 -14.00
N PRO A 548 24.15 13.77 -14.23
CA PRO A 548 25.29 13.89 -13.32
C PRO A 548 25.75 15.32 -13.02
N HIS A 549 25.52 16.27 -13.93
CA HIS A 549 25.93 17.66 -13.75
C HIS A 549 24.89 18.51 -12.98
N GLU A 550 23.64 18.03 -12.88
CA GLU A 550 22.56 18.69 -12.12
C GLU A 550 22.65 18.37 -10.62
N LEU A 551 23.31 17.26 -10.26
CA LEU A 551 23.50 16.85 -8.87
C LEU A 551 24.54 17.72 -8.16
N GLY A 552 24.09 18.52 -7.19
CA GLY A 552 24.96 19.23 -6.24
C GLY A 552 25.54 18.29 -5.16
N ASP A 553 26.47 18.82 -4.36
CA ASP A 553 27.20 18.04 -3.35
C ASP A 553 26.28 17.32 -2.35
N ARG A 554 25.22 18.00 -1.89
CA ARG A 554 24.22 17.44 -0.96
C ARG A 554 23.49 16.24 -1.56
N GLN A 555 23.05 16.34 -2.81
CA GLN A 555 22.34 15.26 -3.50
C GLN A 555 23.27 14.06 -3.75
N ARG A 556 24.52 14.32 -4.16
CA ARG A 556 25.53 13.27 -4.33
C ARG A 556 25.81 12.54 -3.01
N GLU A 557 25.91 13.26 -1.90
CA GLU A 557 26.09 12.67 -0.57
C GLU A 557 24.92 11.76 -0.19
N ILE A 558 23.68 12.20 -0.39
CA ILE A 558 22.47 11.42 -0.09
C ILE A 558 22.45 10.14 -0.92
N LEU A 559 22.61 10.25 -2.24
CA LEU A 559 22.59 9.11 -3.15
C LEU A 559 23.74 8.14 -2.85
N ALA A 560 24.92 8.66 -2.52
CA ALA A 560 26.06 7.85 -2.07
C ALA A 560 25.70 7.02 -0.84
N CYS A 561 25.07 7.63 0.16
CA CYS A 561 24.63 6.90 1.35
C CYS A 561 23.62 5.80 0.99
N ILE A 562 22.64 6.09 0.13
CA ILE A 562 21.64 5.11 -0.33
C ILE A 562 22.32 3.93 -1.05
N VAL A 563 23.32 4.19 -1.90
CA VAL A 563 24.11 3.15 -2.57
C VAL A 563 24.86 2.28 -1.55
N ASP A 564 25.44 2.91 -0.53
CA ASP A 564 26.30 2.24 0.43
C ASP A 564 25.51 1.45 1.50
N THR A 565 24.23 1.75 1.71
CA THR A 565 23.41 1.20 2.82
C THR A 565 22.29 0.25 2.42
N ALA A 566 22.36 -0.37 1.23
CA ALA A 566 21.46 -1.43 0.72
C ALA A 566 20.22 -1.64 1.60
N PRO A 567 19.07 -1.02 1.26
CA PRO A 567 18.05 -0.64 2.22
C PRO A 567 17.62 -1.84 3.07
N PRO A 568 17.41 -1.64 4.38
CA PRO A 568 16.73 -2.63 5.20
C PRO A 568 15.40 -3.00 4.53
N GLN A 569 15.12 -4.30 4.42
CA GLN A 569 13.82 -4.79 3.99
C GLN A 569 12.77 -4.26 4.99
N GLY A 570 11.77 -3.55 4.48
CA GLY A 570 10.78 -2.82 5.29
C GLY A 570 10.47 -1.40 4.81
N LEU A 571 11.26 -0.84 3.89
CA LEU A 571 10.95 0.42 3.20
C LEU A 571 10.60 0.18 1.73
N LEU A 572 9.64 -0.71 1.45
CA LEU A 572 9.04 -0.67 0.13
C LEU A 572 8.15 0.58 0.04
N PRO A 573 8.38 1.50 -0.93
CA PRO A 573 9.37 1.40 -1.99
C PRO A 573 10.19 2.69 -2.15
N LEU A 574 11.26 2.88 -1.37
CA LEU A 574 12.27 3.92 -1.70
C LEU A 574 12.73 3.78 -3.17
N TRP A 575 12.76 2.56 -3.69
CA TRP A 575 13.09 2.25 -5.07
C TRP A 575 12.05 2.70 -6.12
N GLU A 576 10.76 2.62 -5.82
CA GLU A 576 9.74 3.21 -6.71
C GLU A 576 9.79 4.73 -6.59
N ALA A 577 9.95 5.27 -5.38
CA ALA A 577 10.09 6.70 -5.18
C ALA A 577 11.30 7.29 -5.94
N LEU A 578 12.40 6.55 -6.04
CA LEU A 578 13.57 6.93 -6.85
C LEU A 578 13.24 6.96 -8.35
N LEU A 579 12.47 6.00 -8.86
CA LEU A 579 12.02 6.02 -10.26
C LEU A 579 11.11 7.21 -10.54
N ASP A 580 10.14 7.45 -9.64
CA ASP A 580 9.22 8.58 -9.70
C ASP A 580 9.94 9.92 -9.63
N ALA A 581 11.12 9.96 -8.98
CA ALA A 581 11.99 11.13 -8.91
C ALA A 581 12.99 11.23 -10.07
N GLY A 582 12.90 10.39 -11.10
CA GLY A 582 13.79 10.43 -12.26
C GLY A 582 15.19 9.85 -12.02
N LEU A 583 15.35 8.98 -11.03
CA LEU A 583 16.61 8.31 -10.69
C LEU A 583 16.55 6.81 -11.03
N PRO A 584 17.69 6.11 -11.15
CA PRO A 584 17.71 4.65 -11.19
C PRO A 584 17.21 4.03 -9.87
N SER A 585 16.34 3.01 -9.93
CA SER A 585 15.91 2.30 -8.70
C SER A 585 16.95 1.32 -8.16
N ARG A 586 18.02 1.04 -8.91
CA ARG A 586 19.05 0.08 -8.50
C ARG A 586 20.29 0.79 -8.00
N ALA A 587 20.91 0.24 -6.96
CA ALA A 587 22.14 0.77 -6.38
C ALA A 587 23.31 0.85 -7.39
N ASP A 588 23.43 -0.13 -8.30
CA ASP A 588 24.43 -0.10 -9.38
C ASP A 588 24.16 1.03 -10.39
N GLY A 589 22.90 1.39 -10.63
CA GLY A 589 22.51 2.49 -11.52
C GLY A 589 22.80 3.84 -10.89
N LEU A 590 22.48 3.99 -9.60
CA LEU A 590 22.87 5.16 -8.81
C LEU A 590 24.40 5.30 -8.74
N ALA A 591 25.13 4.21 -8.57
CA ALA A 591 26.60 4.24 -8.56
C ALA A 591 27.19 4.73 -9.90
N ARG A 592 26.61 4.32 -11.05
CA ARG A 592 27.00 4.84 -12.37
C ARG A 592 26.66 6.32 -12.54
N LEU A 593 25.46 6.74 -12.12
CA LEU A 593 25.05 8.16 -12.12
C LEU A 593 26.01 9.04 -11.30
N LEU A 594 26.50 8.52 -10.17
CA LEU A 594 27.49 9.17 -9.31
C LEU A 594 28.94 9.10 -9.85
N GLY A 595 29.17 8.39 -10.95
CA GLY A 595 30.50 8.17 -11.53
C GLY A 595 31.40 7.21 -10.75
N ARG A 596 30.84 6.43 -9.81
CA ARG A 596 31.55 5.41 -9.02
C ARG A 596 31.75 4.10 -9.79
N ALA A 597 30.96 3.87 -10.83
CA ALA A 597 31.07 2.75 -11.75
C ALA A 597 30.87 3.23 -13.19
N ARG A 598 31.23 2.40 -14.17
CA ARG A 598 30.98 2.66 -15.60
C ARG A 598 30.55 1.38 -16.32
N GLY A 599 29.67 1.54 -17.30
CA GLY A 599 29.30 0.54 -18.29
C GLY A 599 29.14 1.17 -19.68
N PRO A 600 28.74 0.37 -20.69
CA PRO A 600 28.63 0.81 -22.08
C PRO A 600 27.84 2.11 -22.24
N LEU A 601 26.68 2.24 -21.60
CA LEU A 601 25.82 3.43 -21.75
C LEU A 601 26.38 4.72 -21.14
N ASP A 602 27.43 4.64 -20.33
CA ASP A 602 28.12 5.81 -19.76
C ASP A 602 29.10 6.46 -20.75
N ALA A 603 29.35 5.80 -21.89
CA ALA A 603 30.06 6.41 -23.01
C ALA A 603 29.32 7.67 -23.50
N THR A 604 30.06 8.65 -24.01
CA THR A 604 29.47 9.90 -24.49
C THR A 604 29.21 9.89 -25.99
N VAL A 605 28.20 10.60 -26.42
CA VAL A 605 27.87 10.87 -27.82
C VAL A 605 27.72 12.38 -28.00
N THR A 606 28.11 12.89 -29.17
CA THR A 606 27.97 14.31 -29.52
C THR A 606 26.86 14.46 -30.55
N ILE A 607 25.83 15.24 -30.21
CA ILE A 607 24.69 15.54 -31.07
C ILE A 607 24.62 17.06 -31.22
N GLY A 608 24.91 17.57 -32.42
CA GLY A 608 25.11 19.01 -32.62
C GLY A 608 26.31 19.51 -31.82
N GLU A 609 26.11 20.50 -30.95
CA GLU A 609 27.14 21.04 -30.05
C GLU A 609 27.14 20.35 -28.67
N ASP A 610 26.13 19.52 -28.37
CA ASP A 610 25.95 18.90 -27.06
C ASP A 610 26.62 17.52 -26.98
N THR A 611 27.51 17.35 -26.01
CA THR A 611 28.06 16.04 -25.64
C THR A 611 27.36 15.53 -24.39
N ARG A 612 26.73 14.35 -24.48
CA ARG A 612 25.93 13.73 -23.41
C ARG A 612 26.18 12.21 -23.33
N PRO A 613 25.88 11.55 -22.20
CA PRO A 613 25.95 10.10 -22.09
C PRO A 613 24.99 9.38 -23.05
N CYS A 614 25.33 8.16 -23.47
CA CYS A 614 24.50 7.37 -24.39
C CYS A 614 23.14 7.01 -23.76
N TRP A 615 23.08 6.70 -22.46
CA TRP A 615 21.80 6.43 -21.78
C TRP A 615 20.83 7.61 -21.93
N TRP A 616 21.32 8.84 -21.85
CA TRP A 616 20.50 10.05 -21.94
C TRP A 616 19.99 10.24 -23.37
N ALA A 617 20.88 10.18 -24.36
CA ALA A 617 20.49 10.35 -25.76
C ALA A 617 19.47 9.29 -26.22
N LEU A 618 19.63 8.04 -25.77
CA LEU A 618 18.68 6.96 -26.07
C LEU A 618 17.33 7.17 -25.36
N HIS A 619 17.33 7.66 -24.13
CA HIS A 619 16.10 7.97 -23.40
C HIS A 619 15.31 9.12 -24.06
N GLU A 620 16.00 10.20 -24.45
CA GLU A 620 15.40 11.32 -25.17
C GLU A 620 14.85 10.92 -26.55
N ALA A 621 15.55 10.03 -27.26
CA ALA A 621 15.09 9.47 -28.53
C ALA A 621 13.83 8.61 -28.34
N GLN A 622 13.81 7.79 -27.28
CA GLN A 622 12.66 6.96 -26.93
C GLN A 622 11.41 7.80 -26.60
N LEU A 623 11.61 8.97 -26.00
CA LEU A 623 10.56 9.94 -25.69
C LEU A 623 10.18 10.83 -26.90
N GLY A 624 10.86 10.70 -28.03
CA GLY A 624 10.61 11.49 -29.23
C GLY A 624 11.05 12.95 -29.13
N ARG A 625 11.86 13.31 -28.11
CA ARG A 625 12.39 14.67 -27.94
C ARG A 625 13.69 14.91 -28.71
N LEU A 626 14.42 13.84 -29.01
CA LEU A 626 15.50 13.85 -30.00
C LEU A 626 15.12 13.02 -31.22
N GLU A 627 15.44 13.55 -32.40
CA GLU A 627 15.26 12.83 -33.66
C GLU A 627 16.10 11.56 -33.68
N LEU A 628 15.42 10.42 -33.82
CA LEU A 628 16.04 9.10 -33.72
C LEU A 628 17.16 8.91 -34.74
N ASP A 629 16.97 9.41 -35.98
CA ASP A 629 17.99 9.30 -37.03
C ASP A 629 19.26 10.06 -36.69
N VAL A 630 19.14 11.20 -36.00
CA VAL A 630 20.28 12.00 -35.54
C VAL A 630 21.05 11.26 -34.44
N VAL A 631 20.32 10.69 -33.48
CA VAL A 631 20.93 9.91 -32.39
C VAL A 631 21.64 8.69 -32.95
N LEU A 632 21.00 7.93 -33.85
CA LEU A 632 21.60 6.76 -34.48
C LEU A 632 22.81 7.09 -35.35
N ALA A 633 22.78 8.22 -36.07
CA ALA A 633 23.94 8.71 -36.83
C ALA A 633 25.13 9.00 -35.92
N ALA A 634 24.89 9.64 -34.77
CA ALA A 634 25.93 9.91 -33.80
C ALA A 634 26.46 8.61 -33.14
N MET A 635 25.62 7.59 -32.98
CA MET A 635 26.01 6.25 -32.51
C MET A 635 26.86 5.45 -33.52
N GLN A 636 26.95 5.86 -34.80
CA GLN A 636 27.83 5.19 -35.78
C GLN A 636 29.32 5.30 -35.46
N ARG A 637 29.70 6.16 -34.51
CA ARG A 637 31.07 6.21 -34.00
C ARG A 637 31.49 4.92 -33.28
N PHE A 638 30.52 4.17 -32.76
CA PHE A 638 30.74 2.89 -32.10
C PHE A 638 30.70 1.78 -33.14
N ASP A 639 31.59 0.80 -33.03
CA ASP A 639 31.56 -0.35 -33.92
C ASP A 639 30.35 -1.29 -33.64
N ALA A 640 30.19 -2.33 -34.44
CA ALA A 640 29.04 -3.22 -34.33
C ALA A 640 29.00 -4.00 -32.99
N ASP A 641 30.15 -4.38 -32.44
CA ASP A 641 30.24 -5.09 -31.16
C ASP A 641 29.97 -4.14 -29.99
N GLU A 642 30.50 -2.92 -30.06
CA GLU A 642 30.23 -1.85 -29.09
C GLU A 642 28.74 -1.48 -29.07
N ARG A 643 28.07 -1.41 -30.23
CA ARG A 643 26.62 -1.18 -30.28
C ARG A 643 25.80 -2.33 -29.70
N VAL A 644 26.26 -3.57 -29.83
CA VAL A 644 25.64 -4.72 -29.14
C VAL A 644 25.85 -4.63 -27.62
N ALA A 645 27.01 -4.16 -27.15
CA ALA A 645 27.22 -3.91 -25.72
C ALA A 645 26.33 -2.78 -25.19
N LEU A 646 26.13 -1.71 -25.97
CA LEU A 646 25.16 -0.65 -25.66
C LEU A 646 23.73 -1.18 -25.61
N LEU A 647 23.34 -2.04 -26.55
CA LEU A 647 22.04 -2.71 -26.57
C LEU A 647 21.82 -3.53 -25.29
N ASP A 648 22.78 -4.36 -24.91
CA ASP A 648 22.63 -5.25 -23.76
C ASP A 648 22.46 -4.46 -22.45
N ASP A 649 23.26 -3.40 -22.30
CA ASP A 649 23.19 -2.46 -21.17
C ASP A 649 21.90 -1.58 -21.23
N PHE A 650 21.33 -1.32 -22.41
CA PHE A 650 20.02 -0.65 -22.55
C PHE A 650 18.85 -1.53 -22.10
N LEU A 651 18.89 -2.83 -22.42
CA LEU A 651 17.81 -3.77 -22.12
C LEU A 651 17.85 -4.31 -20.68
N SER A 652 19.05 -4.47 -20.13
CA SER A 652 19.29 -5.15 -18.85
C SER A 652 20.10 -4.32 -17.86
N GLY A 653 20.70 -3.22 -18.33
CA GLY A 653 21.57 -2.40 -17.51
C GLY A 653 20.81 -1.58 -16.47
N PRO A 654 21.56 -0.99 -15.55
CA PRO A 654 21.04 -0.59 -14.26
C PRO A 654 20.25 0.73 -14.29
N TYR A 655 20.25 1.43 -15.43
CA TYR A 655 19.38 2.58 -15.70
C TYR A 655 17.91 2.21 -15.96
N GLN A 656 17.65 0.93 -16.30
CA GLN A 656 16.31 0.36 -16.51
C GLN A 656 15.49 1.06 -17.61
N LEU A 657 16.14 1.70 -18.59
CA LEU A 657 15.49 2.55 -19.59
C LEU A 657 14.37 1.83 -20.37
N ALA A 658 14.59 0.58 -20.76
CA ALA A 658 13.58 -0.21 -21.47
C ALA A 658 12.38 -0.64 -20.60
N ARG A 659 12.51 -0.58 -19.26
CA ARG A 659 11.55 -1.13 -18.28
C ARG A 659 10.90 -0.08 -17.38
N ARG A 660 11.22 1.20 -17.54
CA ARG A 660 10.57 2.28 -16.77
C ARG A 660 9.07 2.28 -17.07
N ARG A 661 8.25 2.26 -16.01
CA ARG A 661 6.79 2.22 -16.08
C ARG A 661 6.27 3.60 -15.72
N ARG A 662 5.55 4.25 -16.64
CA ARG A 662 4.79 5.46 -16.29
C ARG A 662 3.68 5.08 -15.30
N PRO A 663 3.44 5.85 -14.24
CA PRO A 663 2.24 5.72 -13.42
C PRO A 663 1.00 5.83 -14.31
N TYR A 664 -0.06 5.07 -13.98
CA TYR A 664 -1.32 5.17 -14.70
C TYR A 664 -2.00 6.48 -14.27
N ASP A 665 -2.06 7.45 -15.18
CA ASP A 665 -2.70 8.75 -14.95
C ASP A 665 -4.10 8.70 -15.57
N TYR A 666 -5.13 8.65 -14.72
CA TYR A 666 -6.53 8.54 -15.13
C TYR A 666 -7.03 9.75 -15.94
N ASP A 667 -6.30 10.88 -15.92
CA ASP A 667 -6.68 12.12 -16.61
C ASP A 667 -5.91 12.38 -17.92
N ARG A 668 -4.87 11.59 -18.23
CA ARG A 668 -4.08 11.70 -19.48
C ARG A 668 -4.60 10.76 -20.57
N ASP A 669 -4.41 11.17 -21.83
CA ASP A 669 -4.78 10.38 -23.02
C ASP A 669 -4.05 9.02 -23.01
N ASP A 670 -4.81 7.92 -22.93
CA ASP A 670 -4.33 6.55 -22.67
C ASP A 670 -3.34 6.03 -23.75
N SER A 671 -3.23 6.69 -24.91
CA SER A 671 -2.36 6.26 -26.02
C SER A 671 -0.87 6.27 -25.66
N ASP A 672 -0.40 7.27 -24.91
CA ASP A 672 1.03 7.42 -24.61
C ASP A 672 1.56 6.37 -23.63
N TYR A 673 0.69 5.84 -22.77
CA TYR A 673 1.04 4.81 -21.79
C TYR A 673 1.54 3.52 -22.45
N TYR A 674 1.00 3.17 -23.62
CA TYR A 674 1.30 1.93 -24.32
C TYR A 674 2.48 2.03 -25.30
N HIS A 675 3.09 3.21 -25.46
CA HIS A 675 4.14 3.44 -26.46
C HIS A 675 5.55 3.31 -25.92
N TYR A 676 5.77 3.52 -24.62
CA TYR A 676 7.10 3.63 -24.06
C TYR A 676 7.97 2.38 -24.28
N THR A 677 7.47 1.18 -23.93
CA THR A 677 8.22 -0.08 -24.11
C THR A 677 8.35 -0.48 -25.58
N SER A 678 7.30 -0.27 -26.38
CA SER A 678 7.35 -0.50 -27.84
C SER A 678 8.41 0.38 -28.52
N ALA A 679 8.51 1.66 -28.12
CA ALA A 679 9.52 2.59 -28.62
C ALA A 679 10.93 2.15 -28.22
N ALA A 680 11.14 1.68 -26.98
CA ALA A 680 12.41 1.09 -26.55
C ALA A 680 12.82 -0.12 -27.41
N ILE A 681 11.89 -1.02 -27.72
CA ILE A 681 12.17 -2.20 -28.58
C ILE A 681 12.54 -1.75 -30.00
N ALA A 682 11.78 -0.83 -30.59
CA ALA A 682 12.06 -0.31 -31.92
C ALA A 682 13.43 0.41 -31.98
N LEU A 683 13.74 1.22 -30.97
CA LEU A 683 15.04 1.87 -30.79
C LEU A 683 16.17 0.84 -30.70
N ALA A 684 16.01 -0.19 -29.86
CA ALA A 684 16.98 -1.26 -29.68
C ALA A 684 17.31 -2.01 -30.98
N VAL A 685 16.29 -2.37 -31.77
CA VAL A 685 16.47 -3.03 -33.08
C VAL A 685 17.22 -2.13 -34.06
N ARG A 686 16.90 -0.83 -34.08
CA ARG A 686 17.54 0.14 -34.97
C ARG A 686 18.96 0.51 -34.56
N LEU A 687 19.28 0.49 -33.25
CA LEU A 687 20.61 0.78 -32.71
C LEU A 687 21.68 -0.14 -33.28
N VAL A 688 21.41 -1.45 -33.29
CA VAL A 688 22.39 -2.45 -33.74
C VAL A 688 22.34 -2.71 -35.25
N GLY A 689 21.18 -2.46 -35.87
CA GLY A 689 20.95 -2.70 -37.30
C GLY A 689 21.11 -4.16 -37.70
N ASP A 690 21.16 -4.41 -39.01
CA ASP A 690 21.29 -5.76 -39.59
C ASP A 690 22.78 -6.14 -39.72
N THR A 691 23.48 -6.22 -38.59
CA THR A 691 24.93 -6.54 -38.53
C THR A 691 25.18 -7.97 -38.06
N ALA A 692 26.32 -8.56 -38.42
CA ALA A 692 26.67 -9.91 -38.00
C ALA A 692 26.73 -10.09 -36.47
N PRO A 693 27.31 -9.16 -35.68
CA PRO A 693 27.24 -9.23 -34.22
C PRO A 693 25.82 -9.17 -33.66
N ALA A 694 24.95 -8.33 -34.23
CA ALA A 694 23.54 -8.24 -33.81
C ALA A 694 22.79 -9.55 -34.02
N LEU A 695 23.01 -10.22 -35.17
CA LEU A 695 22.41 -11.52 -35.46
C LEU A 695 22.95 -12.63 -34.55
N GLN A 696 24.26 -12.62 -34.26
CA GLN A 696 24.85 -13.55 -33.29
C GLN A 696 24.25 -13.38 -31.89
N TRP A 697 24.09 -12.13 -31.45
CA TRP A 697 23.41 -11.80 -30.20
C TRP A 697 21.96 -12.30 -30.21
N ALA A 698 21.20 -12.05 -31.28
CA ALA A 698 19.80 -12.47 -31.38
C ALA A 698 19.64 -14.01 -31.35
N GLN A 699 20.56 -14.76 -31.99
CA GLN A 699 20.58 -16.23 -31.94
C GLN A 699 20.97 -16.77 -30.56
N ALA A 700 21.87 -16.10 -29.84
CA ALA A 700 22.19 -16.44 -28.45
C ALA A 700 21.00 -16.16 -27.52
N GLU A 701 20.30 -15.04 -27.75
CA GLU A 701 19.13 -14.65 -26.98
C GLU A 701 17.95 -15.58 -27.23
N LEU A 702 17.71 -15.99 -28.48
CA LEU A 702 16.72 -17.02 -28.83
C LEU A 702 16.92 -18.28 -27.96
N ARG A 703 18.14 -18.84 -27.94
CA ARG A 703 18.45 -20.04 -27.14
C ARG A 703 18.28 -19.79 -25.64
N THR A 704 18.77 -18.65 -25.16
CA THR A 704 18.71 -18.28 -23.74
C THR A 704 17.28 -18.10 -23.25
N GLN A 705 16.43 -17.46 -24.04
CA GLN A 705 15.03 -17.22 -23.69
C GLN A 705 14.21 -18.50 -23.78
N LEU A 706 14.39 -19.33 -24.81
CA LEU A 706 13.72 -20.63 -24.87
C LEU A 706 14.08 -21.53 -23.67
N ALA A 707 15.33 -21.50 -23.20
CA ALA A 707 15.74 -22.24 -22.00
C ALA A 707 15.05 -21.75 -20.70
N LYS A 708 14.56 -20.51 -20.65
CA LYS A 708 13.84 -19.95 -19.48
C LYS A 708 12.35 -20.33 -19.44
N GLY A 709 11.80 -20.92 -20.50
CA GLY A 709 10.40 -21.36 -20.55
C GLY A 709 9.41 -20.23 -20.25
N ARG A 710 8.57 -20.36 -19.22
CA ARG A 710 7.59 -19.32 -18.83
C ARG A 710 8.21 -18.06 -18.21
N ARG A 711 9.49 -18.08 -17.81
CA ARG A 711 10.23 -16.95 -17.20
C ARG A 711 11.02 -16.12 -18.23
N ARG A 712 10.56 -16.12 -19.48
CA ARG A 712 11.18 -15.35 -20.57
C ARG A 712 11.07 -13.85 -20.35
N ASP A 713 12.07 -13.14 -20.84
CA ASP A 713 12.09 -11.70 -20.90
C ASP A 713 11.42 -11.23 -22.20
N ALA A 714 10.24 -10.62 -22.07
CA ALA A 714 9.43 -10.21 -23.22
C ALA A 714 10.16 -9.19 -24.13
N ILE A 715 10.86 -8.23 -23.53
CA ILE A 715 11.55 -7.17 -24.29
C ILE A 715 12.71 -7.78 -25.08
N ARG A 716 13.57 -8.58 -24.42
CA ARG A 716 14.70 -9.21 -25.12
C ARG A 716 14.23 -10.21 -26.19
N SER A 717 13.14 -10.92 -25.93
CA SER A 717 12.52 -11.84 -26.88
C SER A 717 12.04 -11.12 -28.14
N LEU A 718 11.36 -9.97 -27.99
CA LEU A 718 10.88 -9.18 -29.13
C LEU A 718 12.01 -8.52 -29.93
N VAL A 719 13.06 -8.01 -29.26
CA VAL A 719 14.24 -7.47 -29.96
C VAL A 719 14.93 -8.57 -30.78
N ALA A 720 15.16 -9.74 -30.19
CA ALA A 720 15.78 -10.87 -30.88
C ALA A 720 14.91 -11.37 -32.05
N ALA A 721 13.60 -11.51 -31.84
CA ALA A 721 12.66 -11.91 -32.89
C ALA A 721 12.68 -10.93 -34.07
N HIS A 722 12.64 -9.62 -33.82
CA HIS A 722 12.71 -8.62 -34.89
C HIS A 722 13.99 -8.71 -35.71
N LEU A 723 15.16 -8.84 -35.07
CA LEU A 723 16.44 -8.94 -35.78
C LEU A 723 16.49 -10.19 -36.67
N LEU A 724 16.03 -11.34 -36.15
CA LEU A 724 16.01 -12.60 -36.90
C LEU A 724 14.99 -12.57 -38.05
N LEU A 725 13.80 -11.99 -37.83
CA LEU A 725 12.76 -11.90 -38.85
C LEU A 725 13.14 -10.93 -39.97
N ARG A 726 13.73 -9.79 -39.64
CA ARG A 726 14.23 -8.83 -40.64
C ARG A 726 15.30 -9.45 -41.55
N ASP A 727 16.25 -10.18 -40.96
CA ASP A 727 17.30 -10.86 -41.72
C ASP A 727 16.73 -11.99 -42.59
N ALA A 728 15.81 -12.81 -42.05
CA ALA A 728 15.15 -13.85 -42.83
C ALA A 728 14.36 -13.26 -44.01
N HIS A 729 13.60 -12.19 -43.76
CA HIS A 729 12.86 -11.46 -44.78
C HIS A 729 13.78 -10.85 -45.86
N ALA A 730 14.87 -10.20 -45.45
CA ALA A 730 15.84 -9.61 -46.37
C ALA A 730 16.54 -10.65 -47.25
N ARG A 731 16.78 -11.86 -46.71
CA ARG A 731 17.37 -12.99 -47.46
C ARG A 731 16.35 -13.82 -48.24
N GLY A 732 15.05 -13.55 -48.08
CA GLY A 732 13.98 -14.34 -48.70
C GLY A 732 13.96 -15.79 -48.23
N VAL A 733 14.35 -16.06 -46.99
CA VAL A 733 14.39 -17.41 -46.40
C VAL A 733 13.34 -17.56 -45.31
N GLU A 734 12.93 -18.80 -45.06
CA GLU A 734 11.98 -19.11 -43.99
C GLU A 734 12.60 -18.78 -42.61
N PRO A 735 11.90 -18.03 -41.73
CA PRO A 735 12.39 -17.74 -40.38
C PRO A 735 12.53 -19.00 -39.52
N ASP A 736 13.48 -18.99 -38.57
CA ASP A 736 13.64 -20.06 -37.57
C ASP A 736 12.31 -20.33 -36.82
N ALA A 737 11.95 -21.60 -36.63
CA ALA A 737 10.71 -21.99 -35.95
C ALA A 737 10.68 -21.56 -34.47
N GLY A 738 11.85 -21.43 -33.83
CA GLY A 738 11.97 -20.96 -32.46
C GLY A 738 11.56 -19.48 -32.27
N VAL A 739 11.49 -18.69 -33.36
CA VAL A 739 11.01 -17.31 -33.31
C VAL A 739 9.53 -17.25 -32.91
N ASP A 740 8.71 -18.20 -33.36
CA ASP A 740 7.29 -18.23 -33.05
C ASP A 740 7.09 -18.37 -31.54
N ALA A 741 7.91 -19.21 -30.90
CA ALA A 741 7.93 -19.31 -29.45
C ALA A 741 8.32 -17.97 -28.81
N LEU A 742 9.35 -17.25 -29.25
CA LEU A 742 9.69 -15.93 -28.69
C LEU A 742 8.54 -14.91 -28.76
N LEU A 743 7.70 -15.00 -29.79
CA LEU A 743 6.54 -14.12 -29.97
C LEU A 743 5.30 -14.59 -29.18
N ALA A 744 5.23 -15.87 -28.82
CA ALA A 744 4.23 -16.43 -27.89
C ALA A 744 4.53 -16.01 -26.44
N LEU A 745 4.28 -14.74 -26.14
CA LEU A 745 4.51 -14.12 -24.83
C LEU A 745 3.29 -14.32 -23.91
N ASP A 746 3.45 -15.13 -22.87
CA ASP A 746 2.39 -15.44 -21.90
C ASP A 746 2.29 -14.42 -20.73
N GLN A 747 3.07 -13.34 -20.73
CA GLN A 747 3.31 -12.51 -19.53
C GLN A 747 2.73 -11.08 -19.63
N PRO A 748 1.87 -10.65 -18.68
CA PRO A 748 1.44 -9.25 -18.57
C PRO A 748 2.58 -8.30 -18.12
N PRO A 749 2.49 -6.97 -18.41
CA PRO A 749 1.40 -6.28 -19.07
C PRO A 749 1.54 -6.32 -20.59
N ALA A 750 0.68 -7.09 -21.22
CA ALA A 750 0.78 -7.44 -22.63
C ALA A 750 0.51 -6.23 -23.56
N SER A 751 -0.11 -5.18 -23.03
CA SER A 751 -0.46 -3.93 -23.73
C SER A 751 0.72 -2.98 -24.00
N THR A 752 1.85 -3.06 -23.29
CA THR A 752 2.94 -2.06 -23.39
C THR A 752 3.88 -2.27 -24.59
N TYR A 753 3.91 -3.48 -25.16
CA TYR A 753 4.77 -3.87 -26.27
C TYR A 753 4.00 -4.34 -27.53
N VAL A 754 2.69 -4.08 -27.59
CA VAL A 754 1.79 -4.53 -28.67
C VAL A 754 2.24 -4.04 -30.04
N ARG A 755 2.70 -2.79 -30.16
CA ARG A 755 3.17 -2.26 -31.46
C ARG A 755 4.45 -2.95 -31.94
N ALA A 756 5.37 -3.25 -31.02
CA ALA A 756 6.56 -4.03 -31.36
C ALA A 756 6.18 -5.44 -31.80
N LEU A 757 5.30 -6.12 -31.07
CA LEU A 757 4.78 -7.42 -31.46
C LEU A 757 4.10 -7.38 -32.84
N ALA A 758 3.25 -6.38 -33.11
CA ALA A 758 2.60 -6.19 -34.40
C ALA A 758 3.62 -6.07 -35.54
N GLY A 759 4.68 -5.28 -35.33
CA GLY A 759 5.76 -5.14 -36.31
C GLY A 759 6.51 -6.45 -36.56
N ALA A 760 6.63 -7.33 -35.55
CA ALA A 760 7.29 -8.63 -35.70
C ALA A 760 6.37 -9.60 -36.46
N LEU A 761 5.09 -9.64 -36.09
CA LEU A 761 4.07 -10.44 -36.76
C LEU A 761 3.91 -10.09 -38.24
N ALA A 762 4.07 -8.82 -38.62
CA ALA A 762 4.04 -8.37 -40.01
C ALA A 762 5.19 -8.92 -40.87
N LEU A 763 6.29 -9.36 -40.24
CA LEU A 763 7.42 -9.99 -40.93
C LEU A 763 7.30 -11.52 -41.01
N LEU A 764 6.33 -12.13 -40.32
CA LEU A 764 6.07 -13.56 -40.40
C LEU A 764 5.22 -13.91 -41.63
N PRO A 765 5.43 -15.09 -42.23
CA PRO A 765 4.51 -15.63 -43.23
C PRO A 765 3.07 -15.73 -42.69
N GLU A 766 2.08 -15.38 -43.51
CA GLU A 766 0.65 -15.32 -43.11
C GLU A 766 0.14 -16.59 -42.40
N PRO A 767 0.48 -17.82 -42.82
CA PRO A 767 0.02 -19.03 -42.13
C PRO A 767 0.57 -19.16 -40.70
N ARG A 768 1.85 -18.80 -40.48
CA ARG A 768 2.50 -18.85 -39.16
C ARG A 768 1.98 -17.75 -38.26
N CYS A 769 1.83 -16.53 -38.79
CA CYS A 769 1.23 -15.42 -38.08
C CYS A 769 -0.20 -15.76 -37.62
N THR A 770 -1.01 -16.34 -38.50
CA THR A 770 -2.38 -16.80 -38.19
C THR A 770 -2.40 -17.86 -37.08
N ALA A 771 -1.51 -18.85 -37.13
CA ALA A 771 -1.40 -19.90 -36.12
C ALA A 771 -0.99 -19.32 -34.76
N LEU A 772 0.03 -18.46 -34.74
CA LEU A 772 0.53 -17.84 -33.52
C LEU A 772 -0.51 -16.91 -32.87
N LEU A 773 -1.22 -16.10 -33.67
CA LEU A 773 -2.30 -15.24 -33.19
C LEU A 773 -3.46 -16.06 -32.60
N ALA A 774 -3.67 -17.29 -33.08
CA ALA A 774 -4.61 -18.19 -32.43
C ALA A 774 -4.07 -18.67 -31.07
N GLU A 775 -2.77 -18.93 -30.91
CA GLU A 775 -2.24 -19.44 -29.63
C GLU A 775 -2.10 -18.37 -28.54
N LEU A 776 -2.06 -17.08 -28.88
CA LEU A 776 -1.90 -16.01 -27.90
C LEU A 776 -3.04 -15.97 -26.87
N PRO A 777 -2.71 -15.98 -25.56
CA PRO A 777 -3.72 -15.91 -24.51
C PRO A 777 -4.39 -14.53 -24.54
N LEU A 778 -5.67 -14.50 -24.93
CA LEU A 778 -6.49 -13.29 -24.85
C LEU A 778 -6.87 -12.92 -23.42
N PHE A 779 -6.71 -13.84 -22.48
CA PHE A 779 -7.07 -13.67 -21.09
C PHE A 779 -5.95 -14.24 -20.23
N GLY A 780 -5.31 -13.37 -19.45
CA GLY A 780 -4.57 -13.80 -18.28
C GLY A 780 -5.56 -14.03 -17.15
N TYR A 781 -5.91 -15.28 -16.88
CA TYR A 781 -6.72 -15.61 -15.71
C TYR A 781 -5.83 -15.66 -14.48
N THR A 782 -5.76 -14.55 -13.73
CA THR A 782 -5.26 -14.62 -12.35
C THR A 782 -6.42 -15.10 -11.48
N ALA A 783 -6.42 -16.39 -11.17
CA ALA A 783 -7.25 -16.97 -10.14
C ALA A 783 -6.74 -16.49 -8.77
N TYR A 784 -7.55 -15.73 -8.03
CA TYR A 784 -7.32 -15.60 -6.60
C TYR A 784 -7.71 -16.92 -5.95
N VAL A 785 -6.72 -17.71 -5.55
CA VAL A 785 -6.93 -18.96 -4.82
C VAL A 785 -6.96 -18.59 -3.34
N ASP A 786 -8.07 -18.83 -2.67
CA ASP A 786 -8.16 -18.59 -1.24
C ASP A 786 -7.32 -19.61 -0.45
N SER A 787 -7.24 -19.43 0.86
CA SER A 787 -6.48 -20.30 1.77
C SER A 787 -6.97 -21.76 1.82
N ARG A 788 -8.04 -22.12 1.10
CA ARG A 788 -8.56 -23.50 0.97
C ARG A 788 -8.24 -24.13 -0.38
N GLY A 789 -7.57 -23.42 -1.28
CA GLY A 789 -7.29 -23.91 -2.63
C GLY A 789 -8.42 -23.65 -3.63
N GLU A 790 -9.44 -22.87 -3.27
CA GLU A 790 -10.59 -22.57 -4.13
C GLU A 790 -10.42 -21.24 -4.87
N VAL A 791 -10.71 -21.23 -6.17
CA VAL A 791 -10.59 -20.04 -7.03
C VAL A 791 -11.79 -19.12 -6.81
N ARG A 792 -11.58 -17.92 -6.27
CA ARG A 792 -12.66 -16.98 -5.92
C ARG A 792 -12.79 -15.73 -6.79
N ARG A 793 -11.78 -15.36 -7.57
CA ARG A 793 -11.85 -14.13 -8.40
C ARG A 793 -11.15 -14.32 -9.73
N TRP A 794 -11.82 -13.87 -10.79
CA TRP A 794 -11.31 -13.81 -12.15
C TRP A 794 -11.10 -12.34 -12.53
N THR A 795 -9.90 -11.96 -12.93
CA THR A 795 -9.63 -10.60 -13.44
C THR A 795 -9.15 -10.68 -14.89
N ASN A 796 -9.92 -10.10 -15.82
CA ASN A 796 -9.44 -9.86 -17.18
C ASN A 796 -8.55 -8.61 -17.16
N GLN A 797 -7.23 -8.81 -17.10
CA GLN A 797 -6.30 -7.71 -17.33
C GLN A 797 -5.90 -7.65 -18.81
N ARG A 798 -6.53 -6.72 -19.55
CA ARG A 798 -5.93 -6.03 -20.71
C ARG A 798 -5.71 -6.85 -22.01
N GLY A 799 -6.46 -7.93 -22.23
CA GLY A 799 -6.43 -8.73 -23.47
C GLY A 799 -6.90 -8.03 -24.75
N TRP A 800 -7.58 -6.88 -24.64
CA TRP A 800 -8.18 -6.16 -25.76
C TRP A 800 -7.16 -5.72 -26.83
N ALA A 801 -5.95 -5.35 -26.43
CA ALA A 801 -4.94 -4.87 -27.37
C ALA A 801 -4.44 -5.98 -28.33
N PHE A 802 -4.60 -7.27 -27.99
CA PHE A 802 -4.26 -8.39 -28.89
C PHE A 802 -5.36 -8.67 -29.91
N LEU A 803 -6.61 -8.39 -29.57
CA LEU A 803 -7.72 -8.52 -30.52
C LEU A 803 -7.49 -7.63 -31.74
N GLU A 804 -6.90 -6.45 -31.56
CA GLU A 804 -6.55 -5.53 -32.65
C GLU A 804 -5.56 -6.13 -33.65
N LEU A 805 -4.67 -7.04 -33.19
CA LEU A 805 -3.71 -7.75 -34.04
C LEU A 805 -4.35 -8.88 -34.85
N MET A 806 -5.55 -9.34 -34.46
CA MET A 806 -6.20 -10.49 -35.07
C MET A 806 -7.05 -10.11 -36.28
N PRO A 807 -7.02 -10.90 -37.38
CA PRO A 807 -8.02 -10.84 -38.44
C PRO A 807 -9.43 -10.98 -37.86
N VAL A 808 -10.40 -10.27 -38.44
CA VAL A 808 -11.80 -10.22 -37.95
C VAL A 808 -12.37 -11.60 -37.65
N ARG A 809 -12.12 -12.60 -38.52
CA ARG A 809 -12.60 -13.98 -38.34
C ARG A 809 -12.07 -14.64 -37.06
N ILE A 810 -10.79 -14.45 -36.73
CA ILE A 810 -10.13 -15.05 -35.55
C ILE A 810 -10.59 -14.31 -34.30
N ARG A 811 -10.68 -12.98 -34.39
CA ARG A 811 -11.16 -12.10 -33.32
C ARG A 811 -12.57 -12.50 -32.85
N VAL A 812 -13.49 -12.71 -33.80
CA VAL A 812 -14.88 -13.10 -33.50
C VAL A 812 -14.92 -14.47 -32.84
N GLN A 813 -14.23 -15.48 -33.42
CA GLN A 813 -14.18 -16.82 -32.84
C GLN A 813 -13.67 -16.80 -31.40
N ARG A 814 -12.62 -16.03 -31.15
CA ARG A 814 -12.00 -15.93 -29.84
C ARG A 814 -12.88 -15.24 -28.78
N LEU A 815 -13.65 -14.23 -29.19
CA LEU A 815 -14.64 -13.59 -28.31
C LEU A 815 -15.78 -14.58 -27.97
N VAL A 816 -16.18 -15.41 -28.92
CA VAL A 816 -17.16 -16.49 -28.70
C VAL A 816 -16.61 -17.54 -27.74
N ASP A 817 -15.37 -18.01 -27.93
CA ASP A 817 -14.74 -19.00 -27.04
C ASP A 817 -14.66 -18.48 -25.59
N ALA A 818 -14.33 -17.20 -25.43
CA ALA A 818 -14.28 -16.55 -24.12
C ALA A 818 -15.66 -16.47 -23.43
N TRP A 819 -16.70 -16.18 -24.22
CA TRP A 819 -18.07 -16.11 -23.74
C TRP A 819 -18.58 -17.50 -23.31
N VAL A 820 -18.32 -18.53 -24.12
CA VAL A 820 -18.68 -19.93 -23.80
C VAL A 820 -17.98 -20.41 -22.53
N GLU A 821 -16.71 -20.08 -22.35
CA GLU A 821 -15.96 -20.43 -21.15
C GLU A 821 -16.49 -19.71 -19.92
N TRP A 822 -16.87 -18.44 -20.05
CA TRP A 822 -17.54 -17.69 -18.98
C TRP A 822 -18.88 -18.31 -18.57
N GLU A 823 -19.73 -18.69 -19.53
CA GLU A 823 -21.02 -19.36 -19.26
C GLU A 823 -20.82 -20.70 -18.55
N ARG A 824 -19.77 -21.45 -18.92
CA ARG A 824 -19.39 -22.69 -18.23
C ARG A 824 -19.05 -22.46 -16.75
N HIS A 825 -18.39 -21.35 -16.43
CA HIS A 825 -18.07 -20.97 -15.05
C HIS A 825 -19.30 -20.47 -14.27
N LEU A 826 -20.16 -19.67 -14.88
CA LEU A 826 -21.45 -19.26 -14.30
C LEU A 826 -22.33 -20.46 -13.92
N GLY A 827 -22.38 -21.48 -14.78
CA GLY A 827 -23.15 -22.70 -14.53
C GLY A 827 -22.59 -23.58 -13.40
N ALA A 828 -21.33 -23.38 -13.00
CA ALA A 828 -20.68 -24.13 -11.93
C ALA A 828 -20.87 -23.52 -10.52
N GLY A 829 -21.46 -22.32 -10.42
CA GLY A 829 -21.70 -21.64 -9.14
C GLY A 829 -20.55 -20.74 -8.66
N ASP A 830 -19.55 -20.46 -9.51
CA ASP A 830 -18.49 -19.49 -9.24
C ASP A 830 -19.01 -18.03 -9.36
N ASP A 831 -18.36 -17.10 -8.63
CA ASP A 831 -18.67 -15.67 -8.45
C ASP A 831 -19.40 -14.98 -9.63
N ARG A 832 -20.60 -14.45 -9.36
CA ARG A 832 -21.48 -13.72 -10.32
C ARG A 832 -20.90 -12.39 -10.79
N GLN A 833 -19.85 -11.86 -10.16
CA GLN A 833 -19.22 -10.58 -10.54
C GLN A 833 -18.19 -10.70 -11.66
N ALA A 834 -17.84 -11.92 -12.07
CA ALA A 834 -16.87 -12.16 -13.13
C ALA A 834 -17.48 -12.00 -14.53
N GLU A 835 -18.27 -10.96 -14.83
CA GLU A 835 -18.65 -10.67 -16.23
C GLU A 835 -17.36 -10.55 -17.08
N PRO A 836 -17.28 -11.15 -18.29
CA PRO A 836 -16.26 -10.75 -19.24
C PRO A 836 -16.50 -9.27 -19.44
N VAL A 837 -15.49 -8.44 -19.17
CA VAL A 837 -15.57 -6.99 -19.35
C VAL A 837 -15.69 -6.68 -20.84
N LEU A 838 -16.83 -7.00 -21.46
CA LEU A 838 -17.46 -6.26 -22.55
C LEU A 838 -17.92 -4.95 -21.93
N GLY A 839 -16.95 -4.15 -21.49
CA GLY A 839 -17.23 -2.96 -20.71
C GLY A 839 -18.22 -2.06 -21.44
N ARG A 840 -19.29 -1.68 -20.75
CA ARG A 840 -20.04 -0.44 -21.03
C ARG A 840 -20.40 -0.22 -22.51
N VAL A 841 -20.93 -1.23 -23.19
CA VAL A 841 -21.98 -0.91 -24.17
C VAL A 841 -23.23 -0.72 -23.33
N THR A 842 -23.60 0.53 -23.08
CA THR A 842 -24.82 0.90 -22.37
C THR A 842 -26.03 0.36 -23.12
N ALA A 843 -26.41 -0.89 -22.83
CA ALA A 843 -27.82 -1.23 -22.79
C ALA A 843 -28.37 -0.50 -21.56
N THR A 844 -29.07 0.61 -21.81
CA THR A 844 -29.86 1.27 -20.78
C THR A 844 -30.73 0.25 -20.05
N ASN A 845 -30.92 0.46 -18.75
CA ASN A 845 -31.55 -0.43 -17.76
C ASN A 845 -32.97 -0.97 -18.10
N GLU A 846 -33.49 -0.70 -19.29
CA GLU A 846 -34.83 -1.05 -19.77
C GLU A 846 -34.89 -2.36 -20.58
N GLN A 847 -33.75 -3.00 -20.89
CA GLN A 847 -33.72 -4.20 -21.77
C GLN A 847 -32.95 -5.40 -21.19
N ARG A 848 -32.93 -5.59 -19.86
CA ARG A 848 -32.56 -6.88 -19.26
C ARG A 848 -33.74 -7.86 -19.41
N PRO A 849 -33.60 -9.01 -20.10
CA PRO A 849 -34.55 -10.10 -19.93
C PRO A 849 -34.48 -10.61 -18.48
N ALA A 850 -35.60 -11.16 -17.99
CA ALA A 850 -35.70 -11.67 -16.63
C ALA A 850 -34.67 -12.79 -16.39
N PRO A 851 -34.26 -13.05 -15.13
CA PRO A 851 -33.17 -13.99 -14.78
C PRO A 851 -33.32 -15.43 -15.31
N ASP A 852 -34.50 -15.79 -15.79
CA ASP A 852 -34.87 -17.16 -16.15
C ASP A 852 -35.05 -17.37 -17.67
N GLU A 853 -34.81 -16.36 -18.51
CA GLU A 853 -34.87 -16.49 -19.98
C GLU A 853 -33.47 -16.70 -20.61
N PRO A 854 -33.28 -17.73 -21.47
CA PRO A 854 -32.04 -17.89 -22.21
C PRO A 854 -31.83 -16.72 -23.18
N PHE A 855 -30.68 -16.05 -23.07
CA PHE A 855 -30.32 -14.94 -23.95
C PHE A 855 -30.23 -15.44 -25.41
N PRO A 856 -30.78 -14.73 -26.41
CA PRO A 856 -30.83 -15.24 -27.77
C PRO A 856 -29.44 -15.13 -28.44
N HIS A 857 -28.62 -16.18 -28.29
CA HIS A 857 -27.25 -16.30 -28.81
C HIS A 857 -27.14 -15.95 -30.31
N GLU A 858 -28.10 -16.40 -31.13
CA GLU A 858 -28.10 -16.12 -32.56
C GLU A 858 -28.37 -14.65 -32.88
N ALA A 859 -29.17 -13.94 -32.07
CA ALA A 859 -29.51 -12.54 -32.29
C ALA A 859 -28.37 -11.60 -31.88
N ALA A 860 -27.62 -11.92 -30.83
CA ALA A 860 -26.44 -11.14 -30.41
C ALA A 860 -25.26 -11.34 -31.39
N ILE A 861 -25.02 -12.57 -31.84
CA ILE A 861 -24.01 -12.88 -32.87
C ILE A 861 -24.41 -12.27 -34.22
N ALA A 862 -25.70 -12.36 -34.61
CA ALA A 862 -26.21 -11.70 -35.81
C ALA A 862 -26.18 -10.18 -35.68
N ALA A 863 -26.42 -9.59 -34.51
CA ALA A 863 -26.25 -8.16 -34.27
C ALA A 863 -24.78 -7.75 -34.40
N MET A 864 -23.83 -8.51 -33.85
CA MET A 864 -22.38 -8.24 -33.97
C MET A 864 -21.88 -8.38 -35.41
N ILE A 865 -22.40 -9.35 -36.17
CA ILE A 865 -22.09 -9.56 -37.59
C ILE A 865 -22.79 -8.52 -38.48
N ALA A 866 -24.02 -8.11 -38.16
CA ALA A 866 -24.79 -7.08 -38.87
C ALA A 866 -24.35 -5.65 -38.53
N SER A 867 -23.63 -5.45 -37.42
CA SER A 867 -23.07 -4.18 -36.96
C SER A 867 -21.84 -3.76 -37.77
N GLY A 868 -21.95 -3.79 -39.10
CA GLY A 868 -20.92 -3.31 -40.03
C GLY A 868 -20.36 -1.92 -39.67
N PRO A 869 -19.32 -1.45 -40.37
CA PRO A 869 -18.42 -0.34 -39.95
C PRO A 869 -19.05 0.94 -39.36
N LEU A 870 -20.34 1.21 -39.61
CA LEU A 870 -21.13 2.28 -38.99
C LEU A 870 -21.37 2.15 -37.46
N ALA A 871 -21.43 0.94 -36.89
CA ALA A 871 -21.63 0.78 -35.43
C ALA A 871 -20.37 1.18 -34.64
N ILE A 872 -19.20 0.97 -35.25
CA ILE A 872 -17.92 1.45 -34.74
C ILE A 872 -17.85 2.99 -34.82
N GLU A 873 -18.49 3.64 -35.80
CA GLU A 873 -18.61 5.10 -35.84
C GLU A 873 -19.49 5.67 -34.72
N ARG A 874 -20.56 4.98 -34.30
CA ARG A 874 -21.37 5.40 -33.15
C ARG A 874 -20.67 5.17 -31.81
N ALA A 875 -19.98 4.04 -31.65
CA ALA A 875 -19.11 3.81 -30.49
C ALA A 875 -17.94 4.83 -30.42
N ARG A 876 -17.43 5.29 -31.57
CA ARG A 876 -16.44 6.37 -31.70
C ARG A 876 -16.99 7.78 -31.47
N ALA A 877 -18.31 7.99 -31.56
CA ALA A 877 -18.93 9.29 -31.31
C ALA A 877 -19.16 9.54 -29.80
N ASP A 878 -19.41 8.47 -29.04
CA ASP A 878 -19.64 8.52 -27.59
C ASP A 878 -18.36 8.32 -26.76
N LEU A 879 -17.36 7.61 -27.28
CA LEU A 879 -16.01 7.51 -26.71
C LEU A 879 -15.11 8.54 -27.39
N ARG A 880 -14.60 9.53 -26.65
CA ARG A 880 -13.78 10.66 -27.13
C ARG A 880 -12.39 10.24 -27.66
N ILE A 881 -12.32 9.36 -28.66
CA ILE A 881 -11.08 8.96 -29.33
C ILE A 881 -10.79 9.97 -30.44
N ARG A 882 -9.79 10.83 -30.24
CA ARG A 882 -9.31 11.78 -31.26
C ARG A 882 -8.00 11.29 -31.86
N ASP A 883 -8.07 10.45 -32.89
CA ASP A 883 -7.07 10.49 -33.95
C ASP A 883 -7.68 10.06 -35.30
N ARG A 884 -7.52 10.90 -36.32
CA ARG A 884 -8.16 10.79 -37.64
C ARG A 884 -7.20 10.33 -38.75
N GLY A 885 -5.92 10.08 -38.46
CA GLY A 885 -4.90 9.90 -39.50
C GLY A 885 -4.96 8.59 -40.31
N TRP A 886 -5.43 7.49 -39.72
CA TRP A 886 -5.28 6.16 -40.34
C TRP A 886 -6.50 5.70 -41.17
N LEU A 887 -7.67 6.30 -40.93
CA LEU A 887 -8.92 5.98 -41.63
C LEU A 887 -8.96 6.54 -43.07
N ASP A 888 -8.34 7.69 -43.29
CA ASP A 888 -8.25 8.31 -44.63
C ASP A 888 -7.28 7.57 -45.57
N ALA A 889 -6.43 6.71 -45.03
CA ALA A 889 -5.56 5.81 -45.79
C ALA A 889 -6.27 4.48 -46.11
N ALA A 890 -7.01 3.92 -45.14
CA ALA A 890 -7.77 2.68 -45.34
C ALA A 890 -8.99 2.87 -46.27
N ALA A 891 -9.66 4.03 -46.22
CA ALA A 891 -10.78 4.35 -47.11
C ALA A 891 -10.36 4.54 -48.58
N ARG A 892 -9.07 4.79 -48.84
CA ARG A 892 -8.51 4.91 -50.20
C ARG A 892 -7.94 3.61 -50.76
N ALA A 893 -7.83 2.57 -49.94
CA ALA A 893 -7.27 1.27 -50.33
C ALA A 893 -8.33 0.17 -50.54
N GLY A 894 -9.62 0.52 -50.48
CA GLY A 894 -10.74 -0.40 -50.72
C GLY A 894 -11.19 -0.44 -52.18
N GLU A 895 -10.33 -0.93 -53.07
CA GLU A 895 -10.70 -1.67 -54.30
C GLU A 895 -10.00 -3.02 -54.29
#